data_AF-A0A9P1GEU5-F1
#
_entry.id   AF-A0A9P1GEU5-F1
#
_cell.length_a   1.000
_cell.length_b   1.000
_cell.length_c   1.000
_cell.angle_alpha   90.00
_cell.angle_beta   90.00
_cell.angle_gamma   90.00
#
_symmetry.space_group_name_H-M   'P 1'
#
loop_
_entity.id
_entity.type
_entity.pdbx_description
1 polymer ?
#
loop_
_entity_poly.entity_id
_entity_poly.type
_entity_poly.pdbx_seq_one_letter_code
_entity_poly.pdbx_strand_id
1 'polypeptide(L)'
;MFRPVHPCSMEFSHHICCFAERRAIVGTMASPPVGTTPLASAGAVVERLARLESHVAELQRSKLEVQGRLEFLERGHGRAAGSPLAGRLASSSSSEEDLVEVQKNDTDHPVESKEGYAFAENCWDAVICFGHPSIGLGSSLVLLFLLIFTVFLQLVFCYMVYTSFTENPFEKSSVTALRYWRIDQAHQASQTSKNSLTSLAARACDFDKSLATSFSEKEIAENVFQYGFSMMSTGFVMCSLALVAWFSTMIAEFQKLLSFTVGLFEIPRGKTVFHLEDGEIVLVRLARKRLFFILMTVLLRAGVLCILLWYGTVYLVYTETVQDLLLNAVALKFVLEVAELLFDAFAPRRSRSFIENLRPLNLESIGHSHHDCLVPVFFLMVLVALMIVSMYVLMLPSLDARKLTWEGICGGNRNFATAVDGLGRLHWSNTEEYKDLEDGEHLQNYIHEATHALISDAESNAYAPMSIYEPSFQRLRNVIGEETIVEAGASRRCADADADEGKDYWSNMGRGILRMATENDHIDSCADVAPYCTIVGLRGLRARQWCPSTCGCGQPFSGLLLDKVQNGCPSECVQKRRGEADRSATKCQDQLLNLTAIYAKGAQVLWRRGGAVTLRALFTQRGYISESLTALAQRMETEGCDAVAHGDVAGRDFCVGNSMLLTRMLGQQHSPFSPSA
;
A
#
# COMPACT_ATOMS: atom_id res chain seq x y z
N MET A 1 33.57 -9.23 16.87
CA MET A 1 33.26 -10.41 17.71
C MET A 1 32.54 -11.41 16.83
N PHE A 2 33.21 -12.51 16.52
CA PHE A 2 32.73 -13.58 15.65
C PHE A 2 31.91 -14.60 16.46
N ARG A 3 30.72 -15.00 15.97
CA ARG A 3 30.46 -16.41 15.58
C ARG A 3 29.14 -16.56 14.79
N PRO A 4 29.11 -17.46 13.78
CA PRO A 4 27.98 -17.71 12.87
C PRO A 4 27.25 -19.02 13.19
N VAL A 5 26.08 -19.26 12.58
CA VAL A 5 25.52 -20.62 12.45
C VAL A 5 25.04 -20.83 11.01
N HIS A 6 25.57 -21.88 10.40
CA HIS A 6 25.27 -22.40 9.06
C HIS A 6 24.01 -23.29 9.06
N PRO A 7 23.46 -23.60 7.86
CA PRO A 7 22.25 -24.38 7.66
C PRO A 7 22.52 -25.86 7.33
N CYS A 8 21.52 -26.71 7.57
CA CYS A 8 21.33 -28.08 7.06
C CYS A 8 19.86 -28.45 7.33
N SER A 9 19.11 -29.28 6.60
CA SER A 9 19.14 -29.91 5.28
C SER A 9 18.10 -31.04 5.38
N MET A 10 17.15 -31.17 4.42
CA MET A 10 16.34 -32.38 4.10
C MET A 10 15.52 -33.01 5.27
N GLU A 11 14.40 -33.71 5.14
CA GLU A 11 14.02 -34.73 4.17
C GLU A 11 12.52 -35.09 4.37
N PHE A 12 11.91 -35.57 3.29
CA PHE A 12 10.59 -36.21 3.20
C PHE A 12 10.50 -37.51 4.04
N SER A 13 9.31 -37.87 4.57
CA SER A 13 8.63 -39.18 4.32
C SER A 13 7.45 -39.51 5.26
N HIS A 14 6.28 -39.68 4.61
CA HIS A 14 5.37 -40.86 4.62
C HIS A 14 4.62 -41.42 5.87
N HIS A 15 3.37 -41.84 5.55
CA HIS A 15 2.51 -42.91 6.11
C HIS A 15 1.59 -42.58 7.33
N ILE A 16 0.34 -43.08 7.51
CA ILE A 16 -0.65 -43.88 6.74
C ILE A 16 -1.98 -43.87 7.54
N CYS A 17 -3.09 -44.15 6.85
CA CYS A 17 -4.47 -44.46 7.27
C CYS A 17 -4.73 -45.32 8.54
N CYS A 18 -5.91 -45.12 9.17
CA CYS A 18 -6.97 -46.12 9.52
C CYS A 18 -8.22 -45.41 10.12
N PHE A 19 -9.45 -45.52 9.54
CA PHE A 19 -10.60 -46.41 9.91
C PHE A 19 -11.10 -46.24 11.38
N ALA A 20 -12.38 -46.20 11.78
CA ALA A 20 -13.72 -46.54 11.24
C ALA A 20 -14.79 -45.91 12.20
N GLU A 21 -15.92 -45.35 11.76
CA GLU A 21 -17.26 -45.98 11.55
C GLU A 21 -18.02 -46.53 12.80
N ARG A 22 -19.20 -45.96 13.14
CA ARG A 22 -20.43 -46.70 13.57
C ARG A 22 -21.71 -45.84 13.76
N ARG A 23 -22.70 -46.12 12.89
CA ARG A 23 -24.16 -46.39 13.08
C ARG A 23 -25.10 -45.49 13.91
N ALA A 24 -26.00 -44.83 13.16
CA ALA A 24 -27.46 -45.04 13.03
C ALA A 24 -28.39 -45.13 14.26
N ILE A 25 -29.40 -44.24 14.31
CA ILE A 25 -30.75 -44.47 14.86
C ILE A 25 -31.79 -43.82 13.92
N VAL A 26 -32.84 -44.59 13.59
CA VAL A 26 -34.03 -44.22 12.79
C VAL A 26 -35.19 -43.90 13.73
N GLY A 27 -35.99 -42.89 13.41
CA GLY A 27 -37.28 -42.61 14.03
C GLY A 27 -38.17 -41.75 13.12
N THR A 28 -39.23 -42.35 12.58
CA THR A 28 -40.24 -41.77 11.70
C THR A 28 -41.43 -41.23 12.49
N MET A 29 -42.03 -40.10 12.07
CA MET A 29 -43.49 -39.85 12.06
C MET A 29 -43.85 -38.54 11.33
N ALA A 30 -45.10 -38.49 10.86
CA ALA A 30 -45.61 -37.84 9.64
C ALA A 30 -46.01 -36.34 9.73
N SER A 31 -46.01 -35.71 8.55
CA SER A 31 -46.47 -34.35 8.13
C SER A 31 -48.03 -34.24 8.07
N PRO A 32 -48.72 -33.17 7.56
CA PRO A 32 -48.29 -32.03 6.70
C PRO A 32 -49.06 -30.67 6.96
N PRO A 33 -49.19 -29.72 5.98
CA PRO A 33 -48.18 -29.01 5.17
C PRO A 33 -48.38 -27.45 5.21
N VAL A 34 -47.41 -26.65 4.70
CA VAL A 34 -47.61 -25.56 3.71
C VAL A 34 -46.24 -25.06 3.19
N GLY A 35 -46.00 -25.22 1.88
CA GLY A 35 -45.34 -24.22 1.01
C GLY A 35 -43.81 -24.12 0.92
N THR A 36 -43.16 -25.00 0.15
CA THR A 36 -41.76 -24.81 -0.33
C THR A 36 -41.67 -24.90 -1.86
N THR A 37 -41.09 -23.89 -2.49
CA THR A 37 -40.50 -23.92 -3.85
C THR A 37 -39.03 -24.35 -3.78
N PRO A 38 -38.47 -25.00 -4.82
CA PRO A 38 -37.36 -25.93 -4.64
C PRO A 38 -35.95 -25.34 -4.79
N LEU A 39 -35.06 -25.96 -4.01
CA LEU A 39 -33.61 -25.89 -3.96
C LEU A 39 -32.97 -26.38 -5.29
N ALA A 40 -32.89 -25.50 -6.31
CA ALA A 40 -32.33 -25.86 -7.63
C ALA A 40 -30.86 -25.42 -7.84
N SER A 41 -30.22 -24.76 -6.88
CA SER A 41 -28.88 -24.16 -7.08
C SER A 41 -27.70 -25.04 -6.65
N ALA A 42 -27.88 -26.00 -5.73
CA ALA A 42 -26.77 -26.80 -5.22
C ALA A 42 -26.28 -27.87 -6.22
N GLY A 43 -27.20 -28.55 -6.92
CA GLY A 43 -26.84 -29.60 -7.90
C GLY A 43 -26.07 -29.05 -9.11
N ALA A 44 -26.41 -27.84 -9.57
CA ALA A 44 -25.75 -27.20 -10.70
C ALA A 44 -24.30 -26.78 -10.39
N VAL A 45 -23.99 -26.46 -9.13
CA VAL A 45 -22.63 -26.13 -8.69
C VAL A 45 -21.78 -27.38 -8.55
N VAL A 46 -22.33 -28.46 -8.01
CA VAL A 46 -21.64 -29.77 -7.91
C VAL A 46 -21.32 -30.33 -9.30
N GLU A 47 -22.24 -30.21 -10.26
CA GLU A 47 -22.01 -30.67 -11.63
C GLU A 47 -20.97 -29.81 -12.38
N ARG A 48 -20.88 -28.51 -12.09
CA ARG A 48 -19.83 -27.64 -12.63
C ARG A 48 -18.46 -27.96 -12.02
N LEU A 49 -18.39 -28.26 -10.73
CA LEU A 49 -17.16 -28.69 -10.06
C LEU A 49 -16.64 -30.02 -10.63
N ALA A 50 -17.52 -31.01 -10.83
CA ALA A 50 -17.13 -32.29 -11.43
C ALA A 50 -16.59 -32.14 -12.87
N ARG A 51 -17.15 -31.22 -13.67
CA ARG A 51 -16.62 -30.92 -15.02
C ARG A 51 -15.29 -30.18 -14.99
N LEU A 52 -15.08 -29.32 -13.98
CA LEU A 52 -13.80 -28.63 -13.80
C LEU A 52 -12.70 -29.62 -13.42
N GLU A 53 -12.99 -30.55 -12.50
CA GLU A 53 -12.06 -31.61 -12.10
C GLU A 53 -11.68 -32.51 -13.29
N SER A 54 -12.64 -32.85 -14.18
CA SER A 54 -12.33 -33.63 -15.37
C SER A 54 -11.42 -32.89 -16.35
N HIS A 55 -11.61 -31.58 -16.56
CA HIS A 55 -10.74 -30.79 -17.44
C HIS A 55 -9.34 -30.59 -16.83
N VAL A 56 -9.24 -30.42 -15.51
CA VAL A 56 -7.93 -30.34 -14.83
C VAL A 56 -7.16 -31.66 -14.98
N ALA A 57 -7.84 -32.80 -14.84
CA ALA A 57 -7.22 -34.12 -15.04
C ALA A 57 -6.77 -34.35 -16.49
N GLU A 58 -7.49 -33.80 -17.47
CA GLU A 58 -7.14 -33.89 -18.90
C GLU A 58 -5.93 -33.00 -19.24
N LEU A 59 -5.88 -31.78 -18.69
CA LEU A 59 -4.73 -30.88 -18.80
C LEU A 59 -3.47 -31.45 -18.16
N GLN A 60 -3.60 -32.11 -17.00
CA GLN A 60 -2.46 -32.80 -16.37
C GLN A 60 -1.94 -33.96 -17.21
N ARG A 61 -2.82 -34.72 -17.87
CA ARG A 61 -2.42 -35.77 -18.82
C ARG A 61 -1.70 -35.20 -20.04
N SER A 62 -2.21 -34.12 -20.62
CA SER A 62 -1.56 -33.45 -21.75
C SER A 62 -0.18 -32.89 -21.36
N LYS A 63 -0.05 -32.31 -20.16
CA LYS A 63 1.24 -31.84 -19.63
C LYS A 63 2.27 -32.98 -19.50
N LEU A 64 1.86 -34.14 -18.99
CA LEU A 64 2.72 -35.32 -18.87
C LEU A 64 3.14 -35.87 -20.24
N GLU A 65 2.25 -35.86 -21.23
CA GLU A 65 2.56 -36.28 -22.59
C GLU A 65 3.57 -35.33 -23.26
N VAL A 66 3.43 -34.02 -23.06
CA VAL A 66 4.38 -33.01 -23.55
C VAL A 66 5.74 -33.14 -22.85
N GLN A 67 5.76 -33.37 -21.53
CA GLN A 67 7.01 -33.62 -20.80
C GLN A 67 7.70 -34.90 -21.28
N GLY A 68 6.95 -35.99 -21.52
CA GLY A 68 7.50 -37.22 -22.08
C GLY A 68 8.08 -37.04 -23.49
N ARG A 69 7.45 -36.21 -24.33
CA ARG A 69 7.99 -35.82 -25.65
C ARG A 69 9.25 -34.96 -25.54
N LEU A 70 9.32 -34.07 -24.56
CA LEU A 70 10.49 -33.23 -24.31
C LEU A 70 11.67 -34.09 -23.84
N GLU A 71 11.46 -35.02 -22.91
CA GLU A 71 12.49 -35.96 -22.45
C GLU A 71 12.96 -36.93 -23.55
N PHE A 72 12.07 -37.30 -24.48
CA PHE A 72 12.43 -38.11 -25.64
C PHE A 72 13.30 -37.33 -26.63
N LEU A 73 13.03 -36.04 -26.83
CA LEU A 73 13.83 -35.14 -27.68
C LEU A 73 15.21 -34.84 -27.05
N GLU A 74 15.28 -34.71 -25.74
CA GLU A 74 16.54 -34.55 -24.99
C GLU A 74 17.37 -35.83 -25.00
N ARG A 75 16.75 -37.01 -24.85
CA ARG A 75 17.44 -38.30 -25.00
C ARG A 75 17.85 -38.61 -26.45
N GLY A 76 17.15 -38.06 -27.43
CA GLY A 76 17.51 -38.15 -28.86
C GLY A 76 18.74 -37.31 -29.22
N HIS A 77 18.89 -36.13 -28.62
CA HIS A 77 20.08 -35.29 -28.81
C HIS A 77 21.33 -35.81 -28.08
N GLY A 78 21.17 -36.58 -27.00
CA GLY A 78 22.29 -37.18 -26.25
C GLY A 78 22.94 -38.42 -26.87
N ARG A 79 22.50 -38.89 -28.05
CA ARG A 79 22.99 -40.15 -28.67
C ARG A 79 23.60 -40.01 -30.07
N ALA A 80 23.80 -38.80 -30.58
CA ALA A 80 24.44 -38.55 -31.88
C ALA A 80 25.89 -38.03 -31.75
N ALA A 81 26.59 -38.33 -30.64
CA ALA A 81 28.01 -38.06 -30.51
C ALA A 81 28.71 -39.24 -29.80
N GLY A 82 29.36 -40.10 -30.59
CA GLY A 82 30.41 -41.01 -30.12
C GLY A 82 30.08 -42.50 -30.09
N SER A 83 30.40 -43.21 -31.18
CA SER A 83 30.85 -44.61 -31.12
C SER A 83 31.75 -44.93 -32.33
N PRO A 84 33.03 -45.25 -32.13
CA PRO A 84 33.85 -45.94 -33.12
C PRO A 84 33.77 -47.45 -32.90
N LEU A 85 33.52 -48.20 -33.96
CA LEU A 85 33.64 -49.66 -33.97
C LEU A 85 35.04 -50.03 -34.48
N ALA A 86 35.94 -50.42 -33.58
CA ALA A 86 37.12 -51.18 -33.94
C ALA A 86 37.30 -52.31 -32.92
N GLY A 87 37.30 -53.54 -33.42
CA GLY A 87 37.69 -54.71 -32.65
C GLY A 87 38.66 -55.54 -33.48
N ARG A 88 39.94 -55.56 -33.09
CA ARG A 88 40.77 -56.78 -32.92
C ARG A 88 42.21 -56.44 -32.50
N LEU A 89 42.56 -57.02 -31.34
CA LEU A 89 43.83 -57.66 -30.95
C LEU A 89 45.03 -56.81 -30.45
N ALA A 90 45.36 -57.10 -29.18
CA ALA A 90 46.70 -57.34 -28.59
C ALA A 90 47.70 -56.15 -28.56
N SER A 91 47.91 -55.48 -27.42
CA SER A 91 48.73 -55.85 -26.23
C SER A 91 50.26 -55.69 -26.40
N SER A 92 50.81 -54.61 -25.83
CA SER A 92 52.14 -54.47 -25.17
C SER A 92 52.40 -52.97 -24.94
N SER A 93 52.25 -52.41 -23.74
CA SER A 93 53.23 -52.28 -22.64
C SER A 93 54.46 -51.41 -22.94
N SER A 94 54.87 -50.62 -21.93
CA SER A 94 56.03 -49.70 -21.75
C SER A 94 55.92 -48.35 -22.46
N SER A 95 55.71 -47.22 -21.79
CA SER A 95 56.50 -46.51 -20.75
C SER A 95 57.69 -45.71 -21.30
N GLU A 96 57.74 -44.46 -20.82
CA GLU A 96 58.87 -43.52 -20.78
C GLU A 96 59.25 -42.72 -22.03
N GLU A 97 58.96 -41.41 -21.89
CA GLU A 97 59.71 -40.24 -22.31
C GLU A 97 61.02 -40.47 -23.08
N ASP A 98 61.10 -39.95 -24.31
CA ASP A 98 62.27 -39.16 -24.72
C ASP A 98 61.97 -38.32 -26.00
N LEU A 99 62.04 -37.00 -25.78
CA LEU A 99 62.63 -35.95 -26.61
C LEU A 99 62.61 -36.05 -28.16
N VAL A 100 61.83 -35.14 -28.75
CA VAL A 100 62.18 -34.20 -29.85
C VAL A 100 62.81 -34.79 -31.12
N GLU A 101 61.99 -34.94 -32.17
CA GLU A 101 62.36 -34.48 -33.51
C GLU A 101 61.09 -34.06 -34.29
N VAL A 102 60.88 -32.75 -34.38
CA VAL A 102 59.79 -32.14 -35.16
C VAL A 102 60.17 -32.21 -36.63
N GLN A 103 59.63 -33.20 -37.34
CA GLN A 103 59.62 -33.20 -38.80
C GLN A 103 58.37 -32.43 -39.27
N LYS A 104 58.62 -31.17 -39.66
CA LYS A 104 57.64 -30.22 -40.15
C LYS A 104 57.13 -30.68 -41.52
N ASN A 105 55.90 -31.20 -41.57
CA ASN A 105 55.15 -31.33 -42.82
C ASN A 105 54.05 -30.27 -42.82
N ASP A 106 54.31 -29.22 -43.61
CA ASP A 106 53.35 -28.20 -44.01
C ASP A 106 52.25 -28.84 -44.86
N THR A 107 51.06 -29.01 -44.28
CA THR A 107 49.79 -29.00 -45.02
C THR A 107 48.81 -28.14 -44.23
N ASP A 108 49.03 -26.84 -44.30
CA ASP A 108 48.06 -25.83 -43.88
C ASP A 108 46.98 -25.77 -44.98
N HIS A 109 45.89 -26.51 -44.77
CA HIS A 109 44.63 -26.14 -45.40
C HIS A 109 44.08 -24.97 -44.59
N PRO A 110 44.02 -23.74 -45.12
CA PRO A 110 43.35 -22.66 -44.41
C PRO A 110 41.90 -23.07 -44.21
N VAL A 111 41.50 -23.21 -42.94
CA VAL A 111 40.10 -23.25 -42.55
C VAL A 111 39.55 -21.86 -42.89
N GLU A 112 38.99 -21.70 -44.08
CA GLU A 112 38.20 -20.51 -44.45
C GLU A 112 36.98 -20.47 -43.52
N SER A 113 37.09 -19.77 -42.39
CA SER A 113 35.93 -19.31 -41.65
C SER A 113 35.17 -18.34 -42.55
N LYS A 114 33.90 -18.62 -42.85
CA LYS A 114 32.99 -17.67 -43.53
C LYS A 114 32.69 -16.50 -42.57
N GLU A 115 33.66 -15.60 -42.38
CA GLU A 115 33.52 -14.39 -41.58
C GLU A 115 32.81 -13.31 -42.40
N GLY A 116 31.51 -13.17 -42.17
CA GLY A 116 30.69 -12.20 -42.88
C GLY A 116 29.35 -11.93 -42.21
N TYR A 117 28.72 -10.82 -42.56
CA TYR A 117 27.37 -10.51 -42.09
C TYR A 117 26.35 -11.46 -42.74
N ALA A 118 25.81 -12.39 -41.95
CA ALA A 118 24.69 -13.23 -42.39
C ALA A 118 23.40 -12.40 -42.42
N PHE A 119 22.70 -12.44 -43.55
CA PHE A 119 21.41 -11.78 -43.69
C PHE A 119 20.41 -12.38 -42.70
N ALA A 120 19.72 -11.52 -41.96
CA ALA A 120 18.69 -11.93 -41.04
C ALA A 120 17.32 -11.95 -41.73
N GLU A 121 16.45 -12.88 -41.32
CA GLU A 121 15.06 -12.98 -41.77
C GLU A 121 14.21 -11.86 -41.18
N ASN A 122 14.41 -10.65 -41.65
CA ASN A 122 13.70 -9.48 -41.17
C ASN A 122 13.33 -8.51 -42.30
N CYS A 123 12.36 -7.63 -42.05
CA CYS A 123 11.90 -6.65 -43.04
C CYS A 123 12.98 -5.66 -43.51
N TRP A 124 14.01 -5.40 -42.69
CA TRP A 124 15.07 -4.44 -42.99
C TRP A 124 16.09 -4.99 -43.99
N ASP A 125 16.52 -6.24 -43.82
CA ASP A 125 17.46 -6.93 -44.69
C ASP A 125 16.79 -7.31 -46.02
N ALA A 126 15.49 -7.60 -45.99
CA ALA A 126 14.67 -7.90 -47.17
C ALA A 126 14.63 -6.76 -48.21
N VAL A 127 15.05 -5.54 -47.86
CA VAL A 127 15.18 -4.42 -48.80
C VAL A 127 16.16 -4.75 -49.93
N ILE A 128 17.16 -5.60 -49.67
CA ILE A 128 18.12 -6.05 -50.69
C ILE A 128 17.49 -6.90 -51.79
N CYS A 129 16.25 -7.34 -51.62
CA CYS A 129 15.51 -8.17 -52.54
C CYS A 129 14.59 -7.35 -53.47
N PHE A 130 14.32 -6.08 -53.16
CA PHE A 130 13.26 -5.30 -53.82
C PHE A 130 13.49 -5.11 -55.32
N GLY A 131 12.46 -5.44 -56.11
CA GLY A 131 12.45 -5.22 -57.56
C GLY A 131 13.35 -6.19 -58.35
N HIS A 132 13.87 -7.25 -57.70
CA HIS A 132 14.62 -8.28 -58.41
C HIS A 132 13.66 -9.19 -59.22
N PRO A 133 13.95 -9.49 -60.51
CA PRO A 133 13.05 -10.28 -61.35
C PRO A 133 12.70 -11.66 -60.78
N SER A 134 13.63 -12.32 -60.07
CA SER A 134 13.41 -13.67 -59.52
C SER A 134 12.39 -13.72 -58.38
N ILE A 135 12.13 -12.60 -57.70
CA ILE A 135 11.19 -12.51 -56.58
C ILE A 135 9.79 -12.16 -57.07
N GLY A 136 9.72 -11.47 -58.21
CA GLY A 136 8.48 -11.02 -58.84
C GLY A 136 7.95 -9.71 -58.25
N LEU A 137 7.12 -9.01 -59.03
CA LEU A 137 6.56 -7.71 -58.67
C LEU A 137 5.63 -7.82 -57.44
N GLY A 138 4.75 -8.82 -57.42
CA GLY A 138 3.80 -9.02 -56.31
C GLY A 138 4.49 -9.23 -54.96
N SER A 139 5.48 -10.12 -54.89
CA SER A 139 6.25 -10.35 -53.66
C SER A 139 7.02 -9.10 -53.23
N SER A 140 7.57 -8.34 -54.19
CA SER A 140 8.24 -7.06 -53.90
C SER A 140 7.29 -6.01 -53.33
N LEU A 141 6.03 -5.95 -53.80
CA LEU A 141 5.00 -5.06 -53.26
C LEU A 141 4.60 -5.46 -51.83
N VAL A 142 4.48 -6.77 -51.55
CA VAL A 142 4.21 -7.27 -50.20
C VAL A 142 5.34 -6.90 -49.26
N LEU A 143 6.60 -7.12 -49.64
CA LEU A 143 7.74 -6.75 -48.80
C LEU A 143 7.84 -5.23 -48.57
N LEU A 144 7.53 -4.40 -49.58
CA LEU A 144 7.47 -2.95 -49.41
C LEU A 144 6.38 -2.55 -48.42
N PHE A 145 5.19 -3.17 -48.51
CA PHE A 145 4.12 -2.96 -47.54
C PHE A 145 4.56 -3.38 -46.12
N LEU A 146 5.19 -4.55 -45.97
CA LEU A 146 5.68 -5.02 -44.68
C LEU A 146 6.73 -4.08 -44.09
N LEU A 147 7.67 -3.57 -44.89
CA LEU A 147 8.64 -2.57 -44.44
C LEU A 147 7.96 -1.29 -43.94
N ILE A 148 7.01 -0.75 -44.71
CA ILE A 148 6.24 0.46 -44.32
C ILE A 148 5.48 0.19 -43.03
N PHE A 149 4.86 -0.98 -42.91
CA PHE A 149 4.10 -1.37 -41.73
C PHE A 149 5.00 -1.58 -40.49
N THR A 150 6.18 -2.18 -40.65
CA THR A 150 7.19 -2.29 -39.59
C THR A 150 7.65 -0.92 -39.11
N VAL A 151 7.96 0.00 -40.02
CA VAL A 151 8.32 1.39 -39.69
C VAL A 151 7.18 2.06 -38.92
N PHE A 152 5.95 1.94 -39.43
CA PHE A 152 4.77 2.51 -38.78
C PHE A 152 4.59 1.99 -37.36
N LEU A 153 4.63 0.68 -37.16
CA LEU A 153 4.48 0.07 -35.84
C LEU A 153 5.59 0.50 -34.88
N GLN A 154 6.85 0.51 -35.32
CA GLN A 154 7.95 0.96 -34.48
C GLN A 154 7.82 2.44 -34.09
N LEU A 155 7.37 3.31 -35.01
CA LEU A 155 7.10 4.72 -34.67
C LEU A 155 5.94 4.86 -33.69
N VAL A 156 4.88 4.06 -33.82
CA VAL A 156 3.77 4.01 -32.85
C VAL A 156 4.27 3.57 -31.48
N PHE A 157 5.12 2.53 -31.41
CA PHE A 157 5.72 2.11 -30.15
C PHE A 157 6.60 3.21 -29.54
N CYS A 158 7.47 3.85 -30.32
CA CYS A 158 8.27 4.99 -29.84
C CYS A 158 7.38 6.11 -29.28
N TYR A 159 6.26 6.41 -29.94
CA TYR A 159 5.30 7.41 -29.49
C TYR A 159 4.58 7.01 -28.19
N MET A 160 4.18 5.75 -28.07
CA MET A 160 3.57 5.20 -26.85
C MET A 160 4.54 5.24 -25.68
N VAL A 161 5.81 4.82 -25.87
CA VAL A 161 6.85 4.90 -24.84
C VAL A 161 7.06 6.35 -24.40
N TYR A 162 7.18 7.29 -25.35
CA TYR A 162 7.32 8.71 -25.02
C TYR A 162 6.14 9.24 -24.19
N THR A 163 4.90 9.02 -24.62
CA THR A 163 3.73 9.66 -24.00
C THR A 163 3.28 8.99 -22.71
N SER A 164 3.38 7.67 -22.61
CA SER A 164 2.75 6.92 -21.51
C SER A 164 3.73 6.49 -20.42
N PHE A 165 5.03 6.47 -20.72
CA PHE A 165 6.02 5.76 -19.90
C PHE A 165 7.25 6.61 -19.52
N THR A 166 7.26 7.91 -19.84
CA THR A 166 8.38 8.81 -19.49
C THR A 166 8.02 9.89 -18.48
N GLU A 167 6.79 9.89 -17.97
CA GLU A 167 6.40 10.78 -16.87
C GLU A 167 7.23 10.43 -15.63
N ASN A 168 7.78 11.45 -14.96
CA ASN A 168 8.56 11.27 -13.75
C ASN A 168 7.63 11.34 -12.54
N PRO A 169 7.31 10.22 -11.87
CA PRO A 169 6.38 10.21 -10.74
C PRO A 169 6.93 11.00 -9.53
N PHE A 170 8.25 11.20 -9.47
CA PHE A 170 8.96 11.90 -8.40
C PHE A 170 9.30 13.35 -8.77
N GLU A 171 8.53 13.97 -9.66
CA GLU A 171 8.67 15.40 -9.96
C GLU A 171 8.44 16.27 -8.71
N LYS A 172 9.05 17.46 -8.67
CA LYS A 172 8.91 18.44 -7.58
C LYS A 172 7.45 18.80 -7.27
N SER A 173 6.58 18.80 -8.29
CA SER A 173 5.13 19.02 -8.16
C SER A 173 4.49 17.93 -7.30
N SER A 174 4.75 16.65 -7.61
CA SER A 174 4.28 15.49 -6.85
C SER A 174 4.79 15.50 -5.41
N VAL A 175 6.08 15.80 -5.19
CA VAL A 175 6.64 15.92 -3.84
C VAL A 175 5.96 17.03 -3.03
N THR A 176 5.60 18.13 -3.69
CA THR A 176 4.90 19.24 -3.03
C THR A 176 3.46 18.84 -2.67
N ALA A 177 2.76 18.13 -3.55
CA ALA A 177 1.42 17.60 -3.27
C ALA A 177 1.44 16.63 -2.08
N LEU A 178 2.42 15.73 -2.03
CA LEU A 178 2.61 14.79 -0.92
C LEU A 178 2.93 15.49 0.41
N ARG A 179 3.74 16.55 0.38
CA ARG A 179 3.97 17.41 1.56
C ARG A 179 2.68 18.11 2.01
N TYR A 180 1.87 18.58 1.06
CA TYR A 180 0.60 19.21 1.36
C TYR A 180 -0.38 18.22 2.01
N TRP A 181 -0.50 17.01 1.44
CA TRP A 181 -1.24 15.90 2.05
C TRP A 181 -0.82 15.66 3.50
N ARG A 182 0.49 15.65 3.76
CA ARG A 182 1.01 15.44 5.11
C ARG A 182 0.56 16.53 6.09
N ILE A 183 0.65 17.79 5.68
CA ILE A 183 0.33 18.95 6.52
C ILE A 183 -1.19 19.07 6.74
N ASP A 184 -1.98 18.86 5.69
CA ASP A 184 -3.42 19.12 5.68
C ASP A 184 -4.24 17.93 6.20
N GLN A 185 -3.84 16.70 5.83
CA GLN A 185 -4.63 15.49 6.08
C GLN A 185 -3.95 14.54 7.06
N ALA A 186 -2.68 14.18 6.83
CA ALA A 186 -2.04 13.07 7.54
C ALA A 186 -1.86 13.31 9.05
N HIS A 187 -1.75 14.57 9.45
CA HIS A 187 -1.69 14.99 10.86
C HIS A 187 -3.01 15.56 11.38
N GLN A 188 -4.09 15.58 10.60
CA GLN A 188 -5.34 16.18 11.06
C GLN A 188 -5.97 15.33 12.19
N ALA A 189 -6.36 15.96 13.31
CA ALA A 189 -6.89 15.24 14.47
C ALA A 189 -8.18 14.44 14.18
N SER A 190 -8.96 14.84 13.17
CA SER A 190 -10.12 14.08 12.69
C SER A 190 -9.76 12.77 11.98
N GLN A 191 -8.52 12.66 11.47
CA GLN A 191 -8.00 11.48 10.78
C GLN A 191 -7.21 10.54 11.71
N THR A 192 -6.96 10.95 12.95
CA THR A 192 -6.36 10.09 13.98
C THR A 192 -7.26 8.89 14.24
N SER A 193 -6.66 7.70 14.30
CA SER A 193 -7.39 6.48 14.66
C SER A 193 -8.00 6.64 16.05
N LYS A 194 -9.32 6.56 16.16
CA LYS A 194 -10.02 6.67 17.46
C LYS A 194 -9.66 5.55 18.42
N ASN A 195 -9.24 4.41 17.88
CA ASN A 195 -8.94 3.22 18.67
C ASN A 195 -7.48 3.23 19.11
N SER A 196 -6.54 3.27 18.17
CA SER A 196 -5.10 3.19 18.45
C SER A 196 -4.49 4.53 18.83
N LEU A 197 -5.24 5.63 18.72
CA LEU A 197 -4.76 7.00 18.94
C LEU A 197 -3.50 7.34 18.13
N THR A 198 -3.31 6.67 16.99
CA THR A 198 -2.19 6.86 16.06
C THR A 198 -2.56 7.85 14.96
N SER A 199 -1.61 8.68 14.53
CA SER A 199 -1.80 9.59 13.40
C SER A 199 -1.92 8.83 12.09
N LEU A 200 -2.59 9.42 11.09
CA LEU A 200 -2.67 8.85 9.75
C LEU A 200 -1.28 8.80 9.09
N ALA A 201 -0.43 9.81 9.36
CA ALA A 201 0.96 9.85 8.90
C ALA A 201 1.78 8.65 9.38
N ALA A 202 1.71 8.30 10.67
CA ALA A 202 2.45 7.16 11.21
C ALA A 202 2.01 5.86 10.54
N ARG A 203 0.70 5.59 10.51
CA ARG A 203 0.15 4.37 9.90
C ARG A 203 0.50 4.24 8.41
N ALA A 204 0.44 5.33 7.64
CA ALA A 204 0.79 5.30 6.22
C ALA A 204 2.28 5.04 5.99
N CYS A 205 3.15 5.67 6.80
CA CYS A 205 4.60 5.54 6.69
C CYS A 205 5.17 4.24 7.26
N ASP A 206 4.40 3.57 8.13
CA ASP A 206 4.70 2.25 8.67
C ASP A 206 3.86 1.15 7.97
N PHE A 207 3.30 1.47 6.81
CA PHE A 207 2.67 0.56 5.84
C PHE A 207 1.45 -0.24 6.33
N ASP A 208 0.67 0.33 7.26
CA ASP A 208 -0.55 -0.28 7.78
C ASP A 208 -1.51 -0.66 6.64
N LYS A 209 -1.80 -1.96 6.55
CA LYS A 209 -2.62 -2.58 5.50
C LYS A 209 -4.12 -2.30 5.66
N SER A 210 -4.54 -1.82 6.84
CA SER A 210 -5.95 -1.54 7.15
C SER A 210 -6.40 -0.12 6.76
N LEU A 211 -5.53 0.69 6.13
CA LEU A 211 -5.89 2.03 5.68
C LEU A 211 -6.88 1.96 4.51
N ALA A 212 -8.10 2.46 4.75
CA ALA A 212 -9.07 2.73 3.69
C ALA A 212 -8.84 4.09 3.02
N THR A 213 -8.29 5.07 3.74
CA THR A 213 -7.99 6.42 3.24
C THR A 213 -6.48 6.61 3.12
N SER A 214 -6.05 7.45 2.17
CA SER A 214 -4.63 7.69 1.84
C SER A 214 -3.85 6.43 1.44
N PHE A 215 -4.52 5.50 0.77
CA PHE A 215 -3.90 4.27 0.25
C PHE A 215 -2.81 4.58 -0.78
N SER A 216 -3.06 5.56 -1.67
CA SER A 216 -2.10 6.01 -2.68
C SER A 216 -0.81 6.53 -2.06
N GLU A 217 -0.89 7.36 -1.02
CA GLU A 217 0.28 7.94 -0.36
C GLU A 217 1.06 6.89 0.41
N LYS A 218 0.36 5.93 1.02
CA LYS A 218 0.96 4.74 1.64
C LYS A 218 1.68 3.87 0.61
N GLU A 219 1.08 3.61 -0.56
CA GLU A 219 1.69 2.82 -1.65
C GLU A 219 2.93 3.51 -2.21
N ILE A 220 2.88 4.83 -2.43
CA ILE A 220 4.06 5.60 -2.86
C ILE A 220 5.17 5.52 -1.81
N ALA A 221 4.83 5.69 -0.53
CA ALA A 221 5.81 5.58 0.56
C ALA A 221 6.44 4.19 0.61
N GLU A 222 5.63 3.14 0.47
CA GLU A 222 6.07 1.74 0.46
C GLU A 222 6.99 1.45 -0.72
N ASN A 223 6.60 1.83 -1.94
CA ASN A 223 7.40 1.64 -3.15
C ASN A 223 8.75 2.36 -3.04
N VAL A 224 8.76 3.60 -2.56
CA VAL A 224 9.99 4.39 -2.36
C VAL A 224 10.89 3.75 -1.30
N PHE A 225 10.33 3.27 -0.19
CA PHE A 225 11.10 2.62 0.87
C PHE A 225 11.69 1.28 0.43
N GLN A 226 10.88 0.44 -0.22
CA GLN A 226 11.32 -0.87 -0.73
C GLN A 226 12.38 -0.75 -1.83
N TYR A 227 12.29 0.28 -2.68
CA TYR A 227 13.33 0.59 -3.65
C TYR A 227 14.66 0.91 -2.95
N GLY A 228 14.60 1.68 -1.86
CA GLY A 228 15.71 2.05 -0.98
C GLY A 228 16.49 3.30 -1.43
N PHE A 229 17.36 3.79 -0.54
CA PHE A 229 18.00 5.12 -0.68
C PHE A 229 19.51 5.09 -0.88
N SER A 230 20.08 3.91 -1.10
CA SER A 230 21.52 3.74 -1.29
C SER A 230 21.80 3.04 -2.61
N MET A 231 23.03 3.18 -3.12
CA MET A 231 23.43 2.48 -4.35
C MET A 231 23.44 0.94 -4.18
N MET A 232 23.42 0.45 -2.94
CA MET A 232 23.39 -0.99 -2.63
C MET A 232 21.97 -1.48 -2.32
N SER A 233 20.95 -0.63 -2.45
CA SER A 233 19.57 -1.06 -2.27
C SER A 233 19.12 -1.98 -3.40
N THR A 234 18.18 -2.87 -3.08
CA THR A 234 17.65 -3.84 -4.04
C THR A 234 17.11 -3.18 -5.29
N GLY A 235 16.36 -2.08 -5.16
CA GLY A 235 15.81 -1.34 -6.31
C GLY A 235 16.90 -0.78 -7.22
N PHE A 236 17.94 -0.18 -6.65
CA PHE A 236 19.05 0.39 -7.42
C PHE A 236 19.84 -0.69 -8.18
N VAL A 237 20.13 -1.82 -7.52
CA VAL A 237 20.84 -2.96 -8.14
C VAL A 237 20.00 -3.57 -9.27
N MET A 238 18.70 -3.79 -9.04
CA MET A 238 17.79 -4.33 -10.04
C MET A 238 17.67 -3.41 -11.26
N CYS A 239 17.56 -2.10 -11.05
CA CYS A 239 17.54 -1.13 -12.15
C CYS A 239 18.87 -1.14 -12.93
N SER A 240 20.00 -1.27 -12.24
CA SER A 240 21.31 -1.38 -12.89
C SER A 240 21.41 -2.64 -13.76
N LEU A 241 20.93 -3.78 -13.27
CA LEU A 241 20.91 -5.04 -14.03
C LEU A 241 19.98 -4.95 -15.25
N ALA A 242 18.81 -4.35 -15.10
CA ALA A 242 17.87 -4.10 -16.19
C ALA A 242 18.49 -3.20 -17.27
N LEU A 243 19.20 -2.14 -16.88
CA LEU A 243 19.92 -1.26 -17.80
C LEU A 243 21.09 -1.95 -18.51
N VAL A 244 21.86 -2.80 -17.80
CA VAL A 244 22.91 -3.59 -18.44
C VAL A 244 22.31 -4.50 -19.51
N ALA A 245 21.24 -5.23 -19.20
CA ALA A 245 20.55 -6.09 -20.17
C ALA A 245 20.00 -5.29 -21.36
N TRP A 246 19.42 -4.12 -21.09
CA TRP A 246 18.90 -3.22 -22.12
C TRP A 246 19.99 -2.69 -23.05
N PHE A 247 21.09 -2.19 -22.49
CA PHE A 247 22.22 -1.68 -23.26
C PHE A 247 22.93 -2.79 -24.04
N SER A 248 23.08 -3.99 -23.47
CA SER A 248 23.60 -5.13 -24.21
C SER A 248 22.72 -5.49 -25.41
N THR A 249 21.39 -5.45 -25.24
CA THR A 249 20.42 -5.67 -26.33
C THR A 249 20.57 -4.60 -27.42
N MET A 250 20.68 -3.33 -27.03
CA MET A 250 20.88 -2.22 -27.97
C MET A 250 22.20 -2.30 -28.71
N ILE A 251 23.30 -2.60 -28.01
CA ILE A 251 24.63 -2.78 -28.59
C ILE A 251 24.60 -3.89 -29.64
N ALA A 252 23.95 -5.03 -29.36
CA ALA A 252 23.81 -6.12 -30.32
C ALA A 252 23.05 -5.68 -31.59
N GLU A 253 21.99 -4.89 -31.45
CA GLU A 253 21.24 -4.35 -32.60
C GLU A 253 22.07 -3.34 -33.41
N PHE A 254 22.83 -2.47 -32.76
CA PHE A 254 23.74 -1.54 -33.45
C PHE A 254 24.90 -2.27 -34.14
N GLN A 255 25.45 -3.33 -33.55
CA GLN A 255 26.46 -4.18 -34.17
C GLN A 255 25.94 -4.78 -35.48
N LYS A 256 24.74 -5.38 -35.47
CA LYS A 256 24.10 -5.90 -36.69
C LYS A 256 23.98 -4.81 -37.76
N LEU A 257 23.54 -3.61 -37.37
CA LEU A 257 23.37 -2.48 -38.30
C LEU A 257 24.70 -1.99 -38.88
N LEU A 258 25.75 -1.91 -38.07
CA LEU A 258 27.08 -1.49 -38.50
C LEU A 258 27.72 -2.52 -39.44
N SER A 259 27.69 -3.81 -39.08
CA SER A 259 28.23 -4.88 -39.93
C SER A 259 27.52 -4.94 -41.28
N PHE A 260 26.18 -4.81 -41.29
CA PHE A 260 25.41 -4.71 -42.53
C PHE A 260 25.84 -3.50 -43.38
N THR A 261 26.00 -2.35 -42.75
CA THR A 261 26.41 -1.10 -43.42
C THR A 261 27.81 -1.20 -44.01
N VAL A 262 28.78 -1.72 -43.26
CA VAL A 262 30.16 -1.95 -43.72
C VAL A 262 30.18 -2.90 -44.91
N GLY A 263 29.49 -4.05 -44.82
CA GLY A 263 29.39 -5.01 -45.93
C GLY A 263 28.77 -4.39 -47.20
N LEU A 264 27.78 -3.49 -47.07
CA LEU A 264 27.24 -2.75 -48.22
C LEU A 264 28.23 -1.77 -48.85
N PHE A 265 29.22 -1.27 -48.09
CA PHE A 265 30.25 -0.38 -48.61
C PHE A 265 31.33 -1.11 -49.39
N GLU A 266 31.63 -2.36 -49.04
CA GLU A 266 32.62 -3.21 -49.74
C GLU A 266 32.13 -3.69 -51.11
N ILE A 267 30.81 -3.81 -51.32
CA ILE A 267 30.24 -4.31 -52.58
C ILE A 267 30.50 -3.35 -53.76
N PRO A 268 31.09 -3.83 -54.88
CA PRO A 268 31.32 -3.05 -56.10
C PRO A 268 30.05 -2.43 -56.68
N ARG A 269 30.18 -1.20 -57.21
CA ARG A 269 29.05 -0.44 -57.76
C ARG A 269 28.80 -0.79 -59.22
N GLY A 270 27.55 -1.13 -59.57
CA GLY A 270 27.19 -1.52 -60.94
C GLY A 270 25.69 -1.76 -61.10
N LYS A 271 25.22 -2.35 -62.20
CA LYS A 271 23.85 -2.89 -62.23
C LYS A 271 23.76 -4.01 -61.20
N THR A 272 22.64 -4.12 -60.47
CA THR A 272 22.52 -5.13 -59.43
C THR A 272 22.47 -6.52 -60.05
N VAL A 273 23.39 -7.41 -59.66
CA VAL A 273 23.50 -8.77 -60.18
C VAL A 273 23.71 -9.75 -59.03
N PHE A 274 22.89 -10.80 -59.02
CA PHE A 274 23.05 -11.96 -58.14
C PHE A 274 23.53 -13.15 -58.97
N HIS A 275 24.52 -13.87 -58.47
CA HIS A 275 25.01 -15.12 -59.05
C HIS A 275 24.64 -16.29 -58.13
N LEU A 276 24.34 -17.44 -58.72
CA LEU A 276 24.20 -18.69 -57.97
C LEU A 276 25.55 -19.42 -58.06
N GLU A 277 26.27 -19.50 -56.95
CA GLU A 277 27.56 -20.20 -56.82
C GLU A 277 27.40 -21.27 -55.75
N ASP A 278 27.68 -22.53 -56.08
CA ASP A 278 27.64 -23.68 -55.17
C ASP A 278 26.33 -23.85 -54.36
N GLY A 279 25.21 -23.42 -54.94
CA GLY A 279 23.89 -23.49 -54.30
C GLY A 279 23.54 -22.29 -53.41
N GLU A 280 24.46 -21.34 -53.22
CA GLU A 280 24.26 -20.08 -52.50
C GLU A 280 24.10 -18.90 -53.48
N ILE A 281 23.31 -17.90 -53.09
CA ILE A 281 23.08 -16.68 -53.86
C ILE A 281 24.10 -15.63 -53.43
N VAL A 282 25.00 -15.25 -54.32
CA VAL A 282 26.06 -14.26 -54.08
C VAL A 282 25.69 -12.91 -54.68
N LEU A 283 25.80 -11.84 -53.89
CA LEU A 283 25.61 -10.47 -54.34
C LEU A 283 26.92 -9.88 -54.87
N VAL A 284 27.06 -9.79 -56.20
CA VAL A 284 28.34 -9.40 -56.84
C VAL A 284 28.45 -7.90 -57.09
N ARG A 285 27.36 -7.24 -57.49
CA ARG A 285 27.32 -5.80 -57.76
C ARG A 285 26.03 -5.18 -57.29
N LEU A 286 26.08 -3.91 -56.86
CA LEU A 286 24.91 -3.18 -56.36
C LEU A 286 24.73 -1.83 -57.07
N ALA A 287 23.50 -1.54 -57.52
CA ALA A 287 23.14 -0.28 -58.14
C ALA A 287 23.12 0.88 -57.16
N ARG A 288 23.68 2.04 -57.54
CA ARG A 288 23.75 3.25 -56.69
C ARG A 288 22.37 3.69 -56.18
N LYS A 289 21.33 3.63 -57.04
CA LYS A 289 19.95 3.97 -56.62
C LYS A 289 19.42 3.02 -55.55
N ARG A 290 19.75 1.72 -55.66
CA ARG A 290 19.36 0.69 -54.69
C ARG A 290 20.13 0.85 -53.38
N LEU A 291 21.43 1.10 -53.46
CA LEU A 291 22.26 1.41 -52.30
C LEU A 291 21.71 2.63 -51.55
N PHE A 292 21.37 3.72 -52.25
CA PHE A 292 20.79 4.90 -51.63
C PHE A 292 19.48 4.56 -50.88
N PHE A 293 18.61 3.75 -51.48
CA PHE A 293 17.38 3.29 -50.84
C PHE A 293 17.67 2.44 -49.59
N ILE A 294 18.61 1.49 -49.66
CA ILE A 294 19.02 0.67 -48.50
C ILE A 294 19.62 1.55 -47.40
N LEU A 295 20.49 2.50 -47.74
CA LEU A 295 21.07 3.43 -46.76
C LEU A 295 20.00 4.31 -46.11
N MET A 296 18.98 4.76 -46.84
CA MET A 296 17.84 5.46 -46.25
C MET A 296 17.10 4.59 -45.23
N THR A 297 16.88 3.30 -45.53
CA THR A 297 16.23 2.37 -44.58
C THR A 297 17.11 2.08 -43.36
N VAL A 298 18.42 1.98 -43.53
CA VAL A 298 19.40 1.83 -42.44
C VAL A 298 19.38 3.04 -41.52
N LEU A 299 19.38 4.26 -42.08
CA LEU A 299 19.30 5.50 -41.30
C LEU A 299 17.98 5.61 -40.53
N LEU A 300 16.87 5.19 -41.14
CA LEU A 300 15.57 5.15 -40.47
C LEU A 300 15.58 4.16 -39.29
N ARG A 301 16.12 2.95 -39.49
CA ARG A 301 16.30 1.96 -38.41
C ARG A 301 17.19 2.50 -37.30
N ALA A 302 18.32 3.12 -37.64
CA ALA A 302 19.21 3.76 -36.67
C ALA A 302 18.48 4.82 -35.84
N GLY A 303 17.66 5.67 -36.49
CA GLY A 303 16.86 6.70 -35.84
C GLY A 303 15.88 6.11 -34.82
N VAL A 304 15.15 5.06 -35.19
CA VAL A 304 14.24 4.35 -34.28
C VAL A 304 15.02 3.76 -33.09
N LEU A 305 16.14 3.08 -33.33
CA LEU A 305 16.97 2.51 -32.27
C LEU A 305 17.49 3.57 -31.30
N CYS A 306 17.92 4.74 -31.79
CA CYS A 306 18.35 5.85 -30.93
C CYS A 306 17.21 6.40 -30.06
N ILE A 307 16.01 6.56 -30.64
CA ILE A 307 14.83 7.02 -29.90
C ILE A 307 14.45 6.01 -28.82
N LEU A 308 14.42 4.72 -29.15
CA LEU A 308 14.13 3.65 -28.20
C LEU A 308 15.20 3.54 -27.13
N LEU A 309 16.49 3.65 -27.47
CA LEU A 309 17.59 3.64 -26.50
C LEU A 309 17.38 4.72 -25.44
N TRP A 310 17.09 5.96 -25.86
CA TRP A 310 16.84 7.06 -24.92
C TRP A 310 15.59 6.82 -24.06
N TYR A 311 14.42 6.66 -24.68
CA TYR A 311 13.17 6.56 -23.92
C TYR A 311 13.02 5.25 -23.16
N GLY A 312 13.59 4.15 -23.65
CA GLY A 312 13.67 2.89 -22.93
C GLY A 312 14.54 2.99 -21.68
N THR A 313 15.64 3.76 -21.73
CA THR A 313 16.47 4.05 -20.54
C THR A 313 15.68 4.86 -19.52
N VAL A 314 15.02 5.94 -19.96
CA VAL A 314 14.19 6.78 -19.08
C VAL A 314 13.07 5.97 -18.43
N TYR A 315 12.37 5.15 -19.22
CA TYR A 315 11.30 4.28 -18.74
C TYR A 315 11.77 3.30 -17.64
N LEU A 316 12.91 2.64 -17.85
CA LEU A 316 13.47 1.73 -16.85
C LEU A 316 13.86 2.46 -15.56
N VAL A 317 14.45 3.65 -15.64
CA VAL A 317 14.87 4.41 -14.44
C VAL A 317 13.67 4.93 -13.65
N TYR A 318 12.61 5.39 -14.32
CA TYR A 318 11.42 5.95 -13.69
C TYR A 318 10.38 4.91 -13.26
N THR A 319 10.60 3.63 -13.54
CA THR A 319 9.76 2.56 -13.04
C THR A 319 9.69 2.60 -11.49
N GLU A 320 8.48 2.58 -10.93
CA GLU A 320 8.25 2.77 -9.50
C GLU A 320 8.55 1.51 -8.68
N THR A 321 8.04 0.37 -9.14
CA THR A 321 8.15 -0.90 -8.41
C THR A 321 9.38 -1.68 -8.86
N VAL A 322 9.96 -2.44 -7.93
CA VAL A 322 11.13 -3.27 -8.24
C VAL A 322 10.72 -4.47 -9.11
N GLN A 323 9.49 -4.97 -8.97
CA GLN A 323 8.97 -6.09 -9.76
C GLN A 323 8.86 -5.72 -11.25
N ASP A 324 8.44 -4.50 -11.56
CA ASP A 324 8.17 -4.10 -12.95
C ASP A 324 9.47 -3.86 -13.75
N LEU A 325 10.62 -3.61 -13.10
CA LEU A 325 11.89 -3.32 -13.78
C LEU A 325 12.30 -4.39 -14.80
N LEU A 326 12.24 -5.67 -14.41
CA LEU A 326 12.61 -6.77 -15.30
C LEU A 326 11.54 -7.00 -16.38
N LEU A 327 10.27 -6.88 -16.02
CA LEU A 327 9.16 -7.03 -16.95
C LEU A 327 9.22 -5.96 -18.05
N ASN A 328 9.50 -4.72 -17.67
CA ASN A 328 9.63 -3.58 -18.57
C ASN A 328 10.83 -3.73 -19.51
N ALA A 329 11.95 -4.25 -19.02
CA ALA A 329 13.12 -4.52 -19.85
C ALA A 329 12.85 -5.58 -20.94
N VAL A 330 12.13 -6.65 -20.58
CA VAL A 330 11.70 -7.68 -21.54
C VAL A 330 10.69 -7.13 -22.55
N ALA A 331 9.75 -6.31 -22.10
CA ALA A 331 8.76 -5.68 -22.98
C ALA A 331 9.43 -4.76 -24.02
N LEU A 332 10.46 -4.01 -23.63
CA LEU A 332 11.24 -3.18 -24.56
C LEU A 332 11.98 -4.03 -25.61
N LYS A 333 12.49 -5.20 -25.22
CA LYS A 333 13.10 -6.14 -26.18
C LYS A 333 12.07 -6.65 -27.20
N PHE A 334 10.86 -6.98 -26.75
CA PHE A 334 9.79 -7.41 -27.66
C PHE A 334 9.52 -6.39 -28.77
N VAL A 335 9.55 -5.09 -28.46
CA VAL A 335 9.37 -4.01 -29.46
C VAL A 335 10.43 -4.07 -30.58
N LEU A 336 11.66 -4.47 -30.28
CA LEU A 336 12.73 -4.63 -31.27
C LEU A 336 12.48 -5.82 -32.21
N GLU A 337 11.96 -6.92 -31.66
CA GLU A 337 11.70 -8.18 -32.38
C GLU A 337 10.44 -8.14 -33.27
N VAL A 338 9.58 -7.11 -33.15
CA VAL A 338 8.35 -6.96 -33.97
C VAL A 338 8.63 -7.04 -35.48
N ALA A 339 9.76 -6.51 -35.95
CA ALA A 339 10.13 -6.55 -37.36
C ALA A 339 10.39 -7.98 -37.87
N GLU A 340 10.99 -8.81 -37.04
CA GLU A 340 11.28 -10.23 -37.33
C GLU A 340 9.97 -11.02 -37.33
N LEU A 341 9.13 -10.82 -36.31
CA LEU A 341 7.82 -11.47 -36.20
C LEU A 341 6.89 -11.16 -37.39
N LEU A 342 6.88 -9.92 -37.89
CA LEU A 342 6.07 -9.55 -39.06
C LEU A 342 6.59 -10.19 -40.35
N PHE A 343 7.92 -10.28 -40.49
CA PHE A 343 8.54 -10.97 -41.62
C PHE A 343 8.19 -12.47 -41.58
N ASP A 344 8.36 -13.10 -40.43
CA ASP A 344 8.07 -14.52 -40.19
C ASP A 344 6.59 -14.88 -40.30
N ALA A 345 5.69 -13.93 -40.10
CA ALA A 345 4.26 -14.16 -40.31
C ALA A 345 3.84 -13.97 -41.78
N PHE A 346 4.32 -12.91 -42.44
CA PHE A 346 3.70 -12.41 -43.67
C PHE A 346 4.60 -12.41 -44.90
N ALA A 347 5.92 -12.56 -44.77
CA ALA A 347 6.82 -12.53 -45.91
C ALA A 347 6.56 -13.73 -46.85
N PRO A 348 6.46 -13.51 -48.18
CA PRO A 348 6.29 -14.58 -49.16
C PRO A 348 7.37 -15.67 -49.06
N ARG A 349 7.00 -16.93 -49.27
CA ARG A 349 7.95 -18.07 -49.21
C ARG A 349 9.18 -17.89 -50.11
N ARG A 350 8.99 -17.30 -51.29
CA ARG A 350 10.09 -17.05 -52.24
C ARG A 350 11.11 -16.04 -51.71
N SER A 351 10.67 -15.01 -50.98
CA SER A 351 11.60 -14.04 -50.39
C SER A 351 12.32 -14.60 -49.17
N ARG A 352 11.67 -15.46 -48.36
CA ARG A 352 12.35 -16.15 -47.25
C ARG A 352 13.45 -17.06 -47.76
N SER A 353 13.09 -17.97 -48.67
CA SER A 353 14.06 -18.85 -49.31
C SER A 353 15.16 -18.08 -50.05
N PHE A 354 14.87 -16.90 -50.60
CA PHE A 354 15.91 -16.06 -51.19
C PHE A 354 16.88 -15.51 -50.13
N ILE A 355 16.38 -15.00 -49.00
CA ILE A 355 17.22 -14.48 -47.91
C ILE A 355 18.01 -15.59 -47.21
N GLU A 356 17.38 -16.72 -46.93
CA GLU A 356 18.02 -17.92 -46.33
C GLU A 356 19.21 -18.42 -47.16
N ASN A 357 19.11 -18.35 -48.50
CA ASN A 357 20.16 -18.79 -49.40
C ASN A 357 21.16 -17.68 -49.78
N LEU A 358 21.04 -16.46 -49.25
CA LEU A 358 22.04 -15.41 -49.51
C LEU A 358 23.34 -15.72 -48.76
N ARG A 359 24.44 -15.73 -49.49
CA ARG A 359 25.78 -15.85 -48.88
C ARG A 359 26.03 -14.64 -47.96
N PRO A 360 26.65 -14.83 -46.77
CA PRO A 360 27.04 -13.72 -45.91
C PRO A 360 27.90 -12.69 -46.65
N LEU A 361 27.78 -11.42 -46.28
CA LEU A 361 28.63 -10.35 -46.83
C LEU A 361 30.04 -10.47 -46.25
N ASN A 362 31.05 -10.67 -47.11
CA ASN A 362 32.44 -10.67 -46.69
C ASN A 362 32.80 -9.32 -46.03
N LEU A 363 33.54 -9.38 -44.92
CA LEU A 363 34.05 -8.21 -44.18
C LEU A 363 35.59 -8.14 -44.25
N GLU A 364 36.15 -8.63 -45.37
CA GLU A 364 37.59 -8.91 -45.56
C GLU A 364 38.50 -7.68 -45.41
N SER A 365 37.97 -6.45 -45.54
CA SER A 365 38.76 -5.21 -45.48
C SER A 365 39.32 -4.89 -44.08
N ILE A 366 38.91 -5.62 -43.05
CA ILE A 366 39.20 -5.32 -41.67
C ILE A 366 40.25 -6.33 -41.16
N GLY A 367 41.50 -5.89 -40.99
CA GLY A 367 42.65 -6.77 -40.75
C GLY A 367 42.46 -7.76 -39.58
N HIS A 368 42.60 -9.06 -39.89
CA HIS A 368 42.12 -10.18 -39.08
C HIS A 368 42.82 -10.37 -37.71
N SER A 369 44.03 -9.86 -37.49
CA SER A 369 44.78 -10.19 -36.26
C SER A 369 44.52 -9.25 -35.07
N HIS A 370 44.00 -8.03 -35.29
CA HIS A 370 43.76 -7.07 -34.21
C HIS A 370 42.27 -6.78 -33.96
N HIS A 371 41.39 -7.10 -34.92
CA HIS A 371 39.97 -6.75 -34.82
C HIS A 371 39.16 -7.64 -33.86
N ASP A 372 39.48 -8.92 -33.74
CA ASP A 372 38.75 -9.87 -32.90
C ASP A 372 38.80 -9.53 -31.41
N CYS A 373 39.84 -8.81 -30.96
CA CYS A 373 39.95 -8.33 -29.59
C CYS A 373 39.47 -6.88 -29.45
N LEU A 374 39.78 -6.00 -30.42
CA LEU A 374 39.46 -4.58 -30.31
C LEU A 374 37.96 -4.27 -30.40
N VAL A 375 37.20 -5.02 -31.21
CA VAL A 375 35.76 -4.77 -31.39
C VAL A 375 34.96 -5.10 -30.12
N PRO A 376 35.09 -6.29 -29.49
CA PRO A 376 34.43 -6.56 -28.22
C PRO A 376 34.84 -5.59 -27.11
N VAL A 377 36.13 -5.22 -27.04
CA VAL A 377 36.63 -4.23 -26.07
C VAL A 377 35.99 -2.86 -26.31
N PHE A 378 35.88 -2.41 -27.56
CA PHE A 378 35.20 -1.16 -27.90
C PHE A 378 33.74 -1.15 -27.41
N PHE A 379 32.99 -2.21 -27.70
CA PHE A 379 31.58 -2.29 -27.27
C PHE A 379 31.42 -2.44 -25.75
N LEU A 380 32.35 -3.11 -25.08
CA LEU A 380 32.41 -3.12 -23.62
C LEU A 380 32.66 -1.72 -23.05
N MET A 381 33.57 -0.94 -23.66
CA MET A 381 33.80 0.46 -23.28
C MET A 381 32.56 1.32 -23.52
N VAL A 382 31.82 1.10 -24.62
CA VAL A 382 30.54 1.78 -24.88
C VAL A 382 29.49 1.42 -23.83
N LEU A 383 29.37 0.15 -23.44
CA LEU A 383 28.48 -0.30 -22.36
C LEU A 383 28.81 0.41 -21.04
N VAL A 384 30.08 0.43 -20.65
CA VAL A 384 30.54 1.11 -19.43
C VAL A 384 30.25 2.61 -19.52
N ALA A 385 30.49 3.24 -20.67
CA ALA A 385 30.19 4.65 -20.88
C ALA A 385 28.68 4.95 -20.76
N LEU A 386 27.81 4.14 -21.38
CA LEU A 386 26.36 4.28 -21.28
C LEU A 386 25.87 4.10 -19.84
N MET A 387 26.44 3.14 -19.10
CA MET A 387 26.15 2.93 -17.68
C MET A 387 26.59 4.12 -16.83
N ILE A 388 27.80 4.65 -17.03
CA ILE A 388 28.30 5.83 -16.30
C ILE A 388 27.43 7.05 -16.60
N VAL A 389 27.11 7.30 -17.87
CA VAL A 389 26.24 8.43 -18.25
C VAL A 389 24.86 8.28 -17.61
N SER A 390 24.25 7.10 -17.71
CA SER A 390 22.91 6.85 -17.12
C SER A 390 22.92 6.95 -15.60
N MET A 391 24.02 6.52 -14.97
CA MET A 391 24.24 6.64 -13.54
C MET A 391 24.17 8.11 -13.09
N TYR A 392 24.96 8.99 -13.72
CA TYR A 392 25.03 10.40 -13.32
C TYR A 392 23.85 11.24 -13.80
N VAL A 393 23.30 10.96 -14.98
CA VAL A 393 22.26 11.80 -15.60
C VAL A 393 20.86 11.39 -15.14
N LEU A 394 20.60 10.11 -14.90
CA LEU A 394 19.25 9.60 -14.64
C LEU A 394 19.13 8.92 -13.27
N MET A 395 19.99 7.95 -12.94
CA MET A 395 19.81 7.13 -11.73
C MET A 395 20.06 7.90 -10.43
N LEU A 396 21.16 8.65 -10.32
CA LEU A 396 21.46 9.43 -9.10
C LEU A 396 20.41 10.52 -8.85
N PRO A 397 20.02 11.35 -9.85
CA PRO A 397 18.93 12.30 -9.65
C PRO A 397 17.60 11.63 -9.27
N SER A 398 17.30 10.45 -9.84
CA SER A 398 16.11 9.67 -9.47
C SER A 398 16.17 9.16 -8.03
N LEU A 399 17.34 8.69 -7.57
CA LEU A 399 17.56 8.26 -6.19
C LEU A 399 17.36 9.43 -5.21
N ASP A 400 17.91 10.60 -5.52
CA ASP A 400 17.74 11.81 -4.72
C ASP A 400 16.26 12.26 -4.70
N ALA A 401 15.56 12.19 -5.84
CA ALA A 401 14.14 12.51 -5.91
C ALA A 401 13.28 11.57 -5.05
N ARG A 402 13.56 10.26 -5.07
CA ARG A 402 12.90 9.27 -4.19
C ARG A 402 13.18 9.56 -2.72
N LYS A 403 14.42 9.89 -2.36
CA LYS A 403 14.78 10.28 -0.98
C LYS A 403 14.03 11.54 -0.52
N LEU A 404 13.97 12.56 -1.37
CA LEU A 404 13.20 13.79 -1.08
C LEU A 404 11.69 13.53 -0.96
N THR A 405 11.17 12.60 -1.76
CA THR A 405 9.78 12.13 -1.68
C THR A 405 9.51 11.48 -0.33
N TRP A 406 10.37 10.54 0.08
CA TRP A 406 10.29 9.90 1.39
C TRP A 406 10.37 10.92 2.53
N GLU A 407 11.31 11.85 2.48
CA GLU A 407 11.43 12.90 3.49
C GLU A 407 10.18 13.80 3.54
N GLY A 408 9.57 14.08 2.39
CA GLY A 408 8.33 14.83 2.27
C GLY A 408 7.12 14.15 2.94
N ILE A 409 6.95 12.85 2.74
CA ILE A 409 5.83 12.07 3.30
C ILE A 409 6.12 11.65 4.76
N CYS A 410 7.29 11.10 5.02
CA CYS A 410 7.60 10.30 6.22
C CYS A 410 8.81 10.79 7.03
N GLY A 411 9.48 11.88 6.62
CA GLY A 411 10.65 12.41 7.34
C GLY A 411 10.30 13.07 8.67
N GLY A 412 11.18 13.03 9.67
CA GLY A 412 10.93 13.71 10.97
C GLY A 412 9.84 13.05 11.82
N ASN A 413 9.16 13.83 12.67
CA ASN A 413 8.16 13.30 13.59
C ASN A 413 6.86 12.90 12.86
N ARG A 414 6.37 11.68 13.10
CA ARG A 414 5.12 11.15 12.55
C ARG A 414 4.00 11.05 13.59
N ASN A 415 4.36 11.01 14.87
CA ASN A 415 3.48 10.67 15.97
C ASN A 415 2.88 11.93 16.63
N PHE A 416 2.20 12.75 15.83
CA PHE A 416 1.45 13.90 16.34
C PHE A 416 0.21 14.19 15.47
N ALA A 417 -0.75 14.90 16.06
CA ALA A 417 -1.95 15.38 15.42
C ALA A 417 -2.16 16.88 15.66
N THR A 418 -2.83 17.55 14.74
CA THR A 418 -3.11 18.98 14.74
C THR A 418 -4.60 19.25 14.52
N ALA A 419 -5.10 20.32 15.11
CA ALA A 419 -6.47 20.79 14.91
C ALA A 419 -6.51 22.32 14.99
N VAL A 420 -7.41 22.95 14.24
CA VAL A 420 -7.63 24.39 14.31
C VAL A 420 -8.96 24.63 15.03
N ASP A 421 -8.95 25.46 16.07
CA ASP A 421 -10.19 25.81 16.77
C ASP A 421 -11.04 26.83 15.98
N GLY A 422 -12.25 27.11 16.46
CA GLY A 422 -13.15 28.08 15.81
C GLY A 422 -12.63 29.53 15.77
N LEU A 423 -11.52 29.84 16.47
CA LEU A 423 -10.84 31.13 16.43
C LEU A 423 -9.65 31.14 15.45
N GLY A 424 -9.39 30.04 14.76
CA GLY A 424 -8.27 29.91 13.83
C GLY A 424 -6.93 29.58 14.50
N ARG A 425 -6.91 29.19 15.79
CA ARG A 425 -5.66 28.83 16.48
C ARG A 425 -5.33 27.36 16.24
N LEU A 426 -4.07 27.09 15.85
CA LEU A 426 -3.55 25.74 15.68
C LEU A 426 -3.19 25.13 17.05
N HIS A 427 -3.80 24.00 17.36
CA HIS A 427 -3.49 23.13 18.48
C HIS A 427 -2.79 21.88 17.95
N TRP A 428 -1.90 21.29 18.75
CA TRP A 428 -1.28 20.02 18.42
C TRP A 428 -1.06 19.17 19.67
N SER A 429 -1.00 17.87 19.51
CA SER A 429 -0.69 16.90 20.56
C SER A 429 0.06 15.72 19.97
N ASN A 430 0.89 15.05 20.79
CA ASN A 430 1.47 13.77 20.39
C ASN A 430 0.37 12.71 20.25
N THR A 431 0.56 11.81 19.29
CA THR A 431 -0.23 10.59 19.12
C THR A 431 0.59 9.41 19.63
N GLU A 432 -0.07 8.28 19.85
CA GLU A 432 0.64 7.03 20.13
C GLU A 432 1.49 6.60 18.93
N GLU A 433 2.55 5.84 19.20
CA GLU A 433 3.39 5.23 18.17
C GLU A 433 2.61 4.11 17.48
N TYR A 434 2.73 4.02 16.15
CA TYR A 434 2.15 2.91 15.42
C TYR A 434 2.92 1.63 15.75
N LYS A 435 2.20 0.61 16.22
CA LYS A 435 2.70 -0.75 16.38
C LYS A 435 1.99 -1.61 15.36
N ASP A 436 2.77 -2.27 14.51
CA ASP A 436 2.22 -3.24 13.58
C ASP A 436 1.57 -4.35 14.41
N LEU A 437 0.30 -4.63 14.12
CA LEU A 437 -0.47 -5.67 14.80
C LEU A 437 0.00 -7.04 14.29
N GLU A 438 1.27 -7.39 14.55
CA GLU A 438 1.80 -8.73 14.35
C GLU A 438 1.23 -9.62 15.47
N ASP A 439 0.33 -10.52 15.08
CA ASP A 439 -0.17 -11.64 15.88
C ASP A 439 -0.87 -11.29 17.22
N GLY A 440 -2.16 -10.97 17.13
CA GLY A 440 -3.13 -11.31 18.19
C GLY A 440 -3.21 -10.38 19.39
N GLU A 441 -2.39 -9.33 19.48
CA GLU A 441 -2.65 -8.21 20.39
C GLU A 441 -3.76 -7.34 19.78
N HIS A 442 -4.97 -7.90 19.72
CA HIS A 442 -6.17 -7.15 19.39
C HIS A 442 -6.13 -5.88 20.21
N LEU A 443 -6.16 -4.72 19.54
CA LEU A 443 -6.31 -3.46 20.23
C LEU A 443 -7.58 -3.60 21.08
N GLN A 444 -7.43 -3.84 22.39
CA GLN A 444 -8.48 -4.30 23.32
C GLN A 444 -9.41 -3.15 23.65
N ASN A 445 -10.03 -2.63 22.61
CA ASN A 445 -11.10 -1.69 22.71
C ASN A 445 -12.39 -2.49 22.46
N TYR A 446 -13.38 -2.30 23.34
CA TYR A 446 -14.68 -2.93 23.23
C TYR A 446 -15.32 -2.75 21.83
N ILE A 447 -15.01 -1.67 21.10
CA ILE A 447 -15.49 -1.45 19.74
C ILE A 447 -14.95 -2.52 18.78
N HIS A 448 -13.65 -2.85 18.89
CA HIS A 448 -13.03 -3.88 18.05
C HIS A 448 -13.61 -5.26 18.38
N GLU A 449 -13.76 -5.59 19.67
CA GLU A 449 -14.36 -6.85 20.10
C GLU A 449 -15.83 -6.96 19.66
N ALA A 450 -16.61 -5.89 19.81
CA ALA A 450 -18.00 -5.83 19.37
C ALA A 450 -18.13 -5.99 17.85
N THR A 451 -17.24 -5.35 17.09
CA THR A 451 -17.24 -5.43 15.62
C THR A 451 -16.77 -6.81 15.16
N HIS A 452 -15.75 -7.38 15.81
CA HIS A 452 -15.27 -8.73 15.50
C HIS A 452 -16.34 -9.78 15.77
N ALA A 453 -17.08 -9.69 16.88
CA ALA A 453 -18.20 -10.57 17.17
C ALA A 453 -19.29 -10.50 16.08
N LEU A 454 -19.60 -9.31 15.58
CA LEU A 454 -20.52 -9.12 14.45
C LEU A 454 -20.01 -9.72 13.13
N ILE A 455 -18.68 -9.75 12.93
CA ILE A 455 -18.05 -10.35 11.73
C ILE A 455 -18.04 -11.88 11.84
N SER A 456 -17.72 -12.43 13.01
CA SER A 456 -17.57 -13.88 13.23
C SER A 456 -18.90 -14.63 13.23
N ASP A 457 -19.99 -14.01 13.71
CA ASP A 457 -21.30 -14.65 13.88
C ASP A 457 -22.26 -14.36 12.71
N ALA A 458 -21.75 -14.33 11.46
CA ALA A 458 -22.50 -13.97 10.25
C ALA A 458 -23.69 -14.90 9.91
N GLU A 459 -23.91 -15.98 10.65
CA GLU A 459 -25.09 -16.84 10.54
C GLU A 459 -25.98 -16.70 11.78
N SER A 460 -27.20 -16.18 11.55
CA SER A 460 -28.28 -15.90 12.51
C SER A 460 -28.25 -14.51 13.14
N ASN A 461 -29.43 -14.00 13.53
CA ASN A 461 -29.64 -12.75 14.27
C ASN A 461 -29.02 -12.81 15.69
N ALA A 462 -27.75 -13.16 15.77
CA ALA A 462 -27.02 -13.45 16.98
C ALA A 462 -26.73 -12.14 17.71
N TYR A 463 -27.18 -12.14 18.96
CA TYR A 463 -27.00 -11.10 19.95
C TYR A 463 -25.53 -10.73 20.09
N ALA A 464 -25.13 -9.55 19.57
CA ALA A 464 -23.81 -9.00 19.84
C ALA A 464 -23.90 -8.14 21.11
N PRO A 465 -23.47 -8.65 22.28
CA PRO A 465 -23.76 -8.04 23.59
C PRO A 465 -23.09 -6.68 23.81
N MET A 466 -22.20 -6.27 22.90
CA MET A 466 -21.41 -5.05 22.97
C MET A 466 -21.78 -4.02 21.88
N SER A 467 -22.84 -4.24 21.11
CA SER A 467 -23.27 -3.33 20.04
C SER A 467 -24.79 -3.21 19.91
N ILE A 468 -25.30 -1.99 19.72
CA ILE A 468 -26.73 -1.74 19.55
C ILE A 468 -27.11 -1.95 18.09
N TYR A 469 -28.09 -2.82 17.83
CA TYR A 469 -28.69 -2.97 16.50
C TYR A 469 -29.66 -1.83 16.21
N GLU A 470 -29.39 -1.06 15.15
CA GLU A 470 -30.33 -0.08 14.61
C GLU A 470 -31.07 -0.66 13.40
N PRO A 471 -32.42 -0.62 13.36
CA PRO A 471 -33.22 -1.28 12.33
C PRO A 471 -33.08 -0.66 10.93
N SER A 472 -32.48 0.53 10.82
CA SER A 472 -32.17 1.13 9.52
C SER A 472 -30.90 1.97 9.57
N PHE A 473 -30.20 2.04 8.44
CA PHE A 473 -29.01 2.86 8.29
C PHE A 473 -29.28 4.35 8.48
N GLN A 474 -30.48 4.82 8.10
CA GLN A 474 -30.87 6.22 8.32
C GLN A 474 -31.03 6.52 9.81
N ARG A 475 -31.60 5.59 10.59
CA ARG A 475 -31.71 5.76 12.04
C ARG A 475 -30.34 5.77 12.70
N LEU A 476 -29.45 4.86 12.31
CA LEU A 476 -28.06 4.86 12.75
C LEU A 476 -27.37 6.21 12.47
N ARG A 477 -27.53 6.75 11.25
CA ARG A 477 -26.95 8.04 10.88
C ARG A 477 -27.51 9.20 11.70
N ASN A 478 -28.83 9.22 11.94
CA ASN A 478 -29.45 10.27 12.75
C ASN A 478 -28.96 10.19 14.21
N VAL A 479 -28.89 8.98 14.80
CA VAL A 479 -28.37 8.77 16.16
C VAL A 479 -26.92 9.23 16.27
N ILE A 480 -26.04 8.86 15.33
CA ILE A 480 -24.62 9.25 15.36
C ILE A 480 -24.42 10.75 15.07
N GLY A 481 -25.25 11.33 14.20
CA GLY A 481 -25.10 12.69 13.71
C GLY A 481 -25.73 13.77 14.61
N GLU A 482 -26.75 13.41 15.39
CA GLU A 482 -27.55 14.38 16.15
C GLU A 482 -27.38 14.27 17.67
N GLU A 483 -26.99 13.09 18.20
CA GLU A 483 -26.99 12.86 19.64
C GLU A 483 -25.61 13.09 20.28
N THR A 484 -25.53 14.05 21.20
CA THR A 484 -24.34 14.27 22.02
C THR A 484 -24.22 13.20 23.12
N ILE A 485 -23.02 13.01 23.67
CA ILE A 485 -22.78 12.10 24.81
C ILE A 485 -23.72 12.40 25.98
N VAL A 486 -24.06 13.67 26.20
CA VAL A 486 -24.94 14.14 27.28
C VAL A 486 -26.38 13.71 27.02
N GLU A 487 -26.89 13.91 25.80
CA GLU A 487 -28.25 13.53 25.41
C GLU A 487 -28.45 12.02 25.47
N ALA A 488 -27.48 11.25 24.96
CA ALA A 488 -27.47 9.79 25.04
C ALA A 488 -27.48 9.27 26.49
N GLY A 489 -26.82 9.98 27.41
CA GLY A 489 -26.83 9.64 28.84
C GLY A 489 -28.10 10.07 29.57
N ALA A 490 -28.83 11.06 29.07
CA ALA A 490 -29.99 11.66 29.74
C ALA A 490 -31.18 10.71 29.81
N SER A 491 -31.36 9.87 28.78
CA SER A 491 -32.47 8.92 28.62
C SER A 491 -32.31 7.62 29.41
N ARG A 492 -31.19 7.46 30.14
CA ARG A 492 -30.91 6.25 30.91
C ARG A 492 -31.76 6.12 32.18
N ARG A 493 -31.92 4.87 32.61
CA ARG A 493 -32.55 4.53 33.89
C ARG A 493 -31.73 5.04 35.08
N CYS A 494 -32.41 5.38 36.17
CA CYS A 494 -31.75 5.68 37.44
C CYS A 494 -31.35 4.41 38.21
N ALA A 495 -30.48 3.60 37.62
CA ALA A 495 -29.93 2.38 38.20
C ALA A 495 -28.50 2.17 37.71
N ASP A 496 -27.68 1.52 38.54
CA ASP A 496 -26.31 1.16 38.16
C ASP A 496 -26.32 0.10 37.06
N ALA A 497 -25.30 0.13 36.19
CA ALA A 497 -25.20 -0.76 35.04
C ALA A 497 -25.01 -2.24 35.42
N ASP A 498 -24.61 -2.52 36.66
CA ASP A 498 -24.48 -3.86 37.24
C ASP A 498 -25.68 -4.28 38.11
N ALA A 499 -26.73 -3.46 38.20
CA ALA A 499 -27.90 -3.76 39.04
C ALA A 499 -28.73 -4.97 38.55
N ASP A 500 -28.65 -5.30 37.25
CA ASP A 500 -29.37 -6.39 36.59
C ASP A 500 -28.39 -7.42 35.99
N GLU A 501 -27.47 -7.97 36.80
CA GLU A 501 -26.50 -8.98 36.36
C GLU A 501 -27.19 -10.14 35.58
N GLY A 502 -26.76 -10.32 34.32
CA GLY A 502 -27.19 -11.42 33.47
C GLY A 502 -28.51 -11.23 32.69
N LYS A 503 -29.14 -10.05 32.74
CA LYS A 503 -30.42 -9.81 32.03
C LYS A 503 -30.43 -8.69 31.00
N ASP A 504 -29.42 -7.83 30.95
CA ASP A 504 -29.44 -6.67 30.07
C ASP A 504 -28.25 -6.62 29.13
N TYR A 505 -28.56 -6.32 27.87
CA TYR A 505 -27.70 -5.93 26.74
C TYR A 505 -26.66 -4.83 27.09
N TRP A 506 -26.72 -4.27 28.29
CA TRP A 506 -26.06 -3.05 28.71
C TRP A 506 -24.87 -3.25 29.66
N SER A 507 -24.72 -4.39 30.33
CA SER A 507 -23.62 -4.58 31.30
C SER A 507 -22.24 -4.71 30.62
N ASN A 508 -22.15 -5.45 29.50
CA ASN A 508 -20.88 -5.68 28.79
C ASN A 508 -20.42 -4.43 28.03
N MET A 509 -21.33 -3.78 27.27
CA MET A 509 -21.03 -2.52 26.59
C MET A 509 -20.71 -1.39 27.57
N GLY A 510 -21.44 -1.30 28.69
CA GLY A 510 -21.19 -0.30 29.73
C GLY A 510 -19.83 -0.45 30.39
N ARG A 511 -19.44 -1.69 30.70
CA ARG A 511 -18.11 -2.02 31.23
C ARG A 511 -17.02 -1.64 30.23
N GLY A 512 -17.17 -1.99 28.96
CA GLY A 512 -16.23 -1.60 27.90
C GLY A 512 -16.07 -0.08 27.76
N ILE A 513 -17.17 0.67 27.81
CA ILE A 513 -17.15 2.15 27.77
C ILE A 513 -16.49 2.75 29.02
N LEU A 514 -16.76 2.18 30.20
CA LEU A 514 -16.16 2.65 31.46
C LEU A 514 -14.65 2.43 31.47
N ARG A 515 -14.20 1.20 31.20
CA ARG A 515 -12.76 0.85 31.13
C ARG A 515 -12.00 1.74 30.15
N MET A 516 -12.57 1.96 28.96
CA MET A 516 -12.04 2.90 27.97
C MET A 516 -11.99 4.33 28.51
N ALA A 517 -13.09 4.84 29.06
CA ALA A 517 -13.16 6.23 29.47
C ALA A 517 -12.23 6.55 30.65
N THR A 518 -12.06 5.60 31.57
CA THR A 518 -11.23 5.74 32.78
C THR A 518 -9.78 5.30 32.60
N GLU A 519 -9.45 4.64 31.48
CA GLU A 519 -8.16 3.96 31.25
C GLU A 519 -7.84 2.96 32.37
N ASN A 520 -8.83 2.16 32.76
CA ASN A 520 -8.68 1.19 33.84
C ASN A 520 -9.41 -0.11 33.51
N ASP A 521 -8.67 -1.14 33.11
CA ASP A 521 -9.20 -2.44 32.69
C ASP A 521 -9.72 -3.31 33.85
N HIS A 522 -9.41 -2.92 35.09
CA HIS A 522 -9.83 -3.65 36.30
C HIS A 522 -11.22 -3.25 36.80
N ILE A 523 -11.98 -2.44 36.05
CA ILE A 523 -13.36 -2.11 36.41
C ILE A 523 -14.25 -3.32 36.10
N ASP A 524 -14.78 -3.93 37.15
CA ASP A 524 -15.69 -5.08 37.05
C ASP A 524 -17.10 -4.79 37.56
N SER A 525 -17.26 -3.75 38.37
CA SER A 525 -18.52 -3.33 38.95
C SER A 525 -18.62 -1.81 39.08
N CYS A 526 -19.82 -1.29 39.33
CA CYS A 526 -20.01 0.12 39.62
C CYS A 526 -19.34 0.55 40.94
N ALA A 527 -19.06 -0.38 41.86
CA ALA A 527 -18.30 -0.09 43.08
C ALA A 527 -16.87 0.38 42.77
N ASP A 528 -16.23 -0.19 41.73
CA ASP A 528 -14.88 0.19 41.29
C ASP A 528 -14.84 1.60 40.67
N VAL A 529 -16.01 2.11 40.27
CA VAL A 529 -16.19 3.40 39.60
C VAL A 529 -16.40 4.55 40.61
N ALA A 530 -16.69 4.24 41.88
CA ALA A 530 -16.93 5.23 42.93
C ALA A 530 -15.88 6.36 43.03
N PRO A 531 -14.56 6.10 42.89
CA PRO A 531 -13.54 7.16 42.91
C PRO A 531 -13.67 8.18 41.76
N TYR A 532 -14.28 7.80 40.63
CA TYR A 532 -14.44 8.67 39.47
C TYR A 532 -15.68 9.56 39.56
N CYS A 533 -16.62 9.26 40.45
CA CYS A 533 -17.92 9.95 40.54
C CYS A 533 -17.83 11.46 40.81
N THR A 534 -16.74 11.94 41.42
CA THR A 534 -16.51 13.37 41.72
C THR A 534 -15.59 14.05 40.70
N ILE A 535 -15.06 13.30 39.72
CA ILE A 535 -14.17 13.86 38.70
C ILE A 535 -14.98 14.72 37.70
N VAL A 536 -14.42 15.87 37.34
CA VAL A 536 -14.93 16.72 36.26
C VAL A 536 -14.31 16.28 34.95
N GLY A 537 -15.11 16.18 33.88
CA GLY A 537 -14.68 15.69 32.57
C GLY A 537 -15.22 14.30 32.22
N LEU A 538 -14.70 13.71 31.15
CA LEU A 538 -15.28 12.51 30.53
C LEU A 538 -15.34 11.30 31.48
N ARG A 539 -14.29 11.09 32.29
CA ARG A 539 -14.21 10.00 33.28
C ARG A 539 -15.37 10.01 34.27
N GLY A 540 -15.56 11.14 34.95
CA GLY A 540 -16.64 11.28 35.94
C GLY A 540 -18.02 11.41 35.29
N LEU A 541 -18.10 12.00 34.10
CA LEU A 541 -19.35 12.02 33.33
C LEU A 541 -19.81 10.60 32.99
N ARG A 542 -18.91 9.75 32.45
CA ARG A 542 -19.22 8.34 32.15
C ARG A 542 -19.53 7.54 33.41
N ALA A 543 -18.80 7.78 34.50
CA ALA A 543 -19.08 7.18 35.81
C ALA A 543 -20.52 7.46 36.26
N ARG A 544 -20.97 8.72 36.22
CA ARG A 544 -22.33 9.10 36.61
C ARG A 544 -23.42 8.62 35.64
N GLN A 545 -23.09 8.48 34.35
CA GLN A 545 -24.02 7.97 33.33
C GLN A 545 -24.31 6.48 33.50
N TRP A 546 -23.27 5.69 33.79
CA TRP A 546 -23.37 4.23 33.86
C TRP A 546 -23.56 3.71 35.29
N CYS A 547 -23.09 4.43 36.30
CA CYS A 547 -23.20 4.07 37.73
C CYS A 547 -23.86 5.20 38.56
N PRO A 548 -25.07 5.67 38.17
CA PRO A 548 -25.70 6.82 38.81
C PRO A 548 -26.09 6.61 40.28
N SER A 549 -26.42 5.38 40.69
CA SER A 549 -26.78 5.08 42.08
C SER A 549 -25.55 5.04 42.97
N THR A 550 -24.47 4.38 42.53
CA THR A 550 -23.17 4.40 43.21
C THR A 550 -22.62 5.82 43.32
N CYS A 551 -22.74 6.62 42.27
CA CYS A 551 -22.35 8.03 42.32
C CYS A 551 -23.31 8.93 43.11
N GLY A 552 -24.47 8.42 43.54
CA GLY A 552 -25.43 9.17 44.34
C GLY A 552 -26.28 10.19 43.56
N CYS A 553 -26.41 10.04 42.24
CA CYS A 553 -27.28 10.87 41.41
C CYS A 553 -28.74 10.81 41.87
N GLY A 554 -29.24 9.68 42.37
CA GLY A 554 -30.65 9.59 42.80
C GLY A 554 -30.95 10.23 44.16
N GLN A 555 -29.94 10.52 44.97
CA GLN A 555 -30.11 10.76 46.40
C GLN A 555 -29.84 12.24 46.76
N PRO A 556 -30.75 12.92 47.49
CA PRO A 556 -30.60 14.34 47.80
C PRO A 556 -29.46 14.66 48.79
N PHE A 557 -29.00 13.67 49.56
CA PHE A 557 -27.97 13.84 50.59
C PHE A 557 -26.65 13.12 50.26
N SER A 558 -26.45 12.67 49.02
CA SER A 558 -25.20 11.99 48.61
C SER A 558 -23.97 12.88 48.71
N GLY A 559 -24.16 14.21 48.65
CA GLY A 559 -23.06 15.18 48.54
C GLY A 559 -22.46 15.24 47.13
N LEU A 560 -23.14 14.65 46.13
CA LEU A 560 -22.78 14.81 44.73
C LEU A 560 -23.16 16.22 44.26
N LEU A 561 -22.17 17.01 43.83
CA LEU A 561 -22.39 18.35 43.28
C LEU A 561 -22.66 18.33 41.77
N LEU A 562 -22.08 17.36 41.07
CA LEU A 562 -22.16 17.19 39.61
C LEU A 562 -23.40 16.38 39.24
N ASP A 563 -24.53 16.78 39.78
CA ASP A 563 -25.73 15.96 39.89
C ASP A 563 -26.77 16.23 38.78
N LYS A 564 -26.39 16.99 37.75
CA LYS A 564 -27.24 17.38 36.61
C LYS A 564 -27.02 16.47 35.40
N VAL A 565 -27.96 16.54 34.45
CA VAL A 565 -27.90 15.83 33.16
C VAL A 565 -26.64 16.17 32.37
N GLN A 566 -26.31 17.46 32.27
CA GLN A 566 -25.08 17.94 31.61
C GLN A 566 -23.79 17.37 32.22
N ASN A 567 -23.84 16.94 33.47
CA ASN A 567 -22.71 16.37 34.19
C ASN A 567 -22.74 14.83 34.22
N GLY A 568 -23.71 14.19 33.56
CA GLY A 568 -23.80 12.74 33.41
C GLY A 568 -24.86 12.05 34.26
N CYS A 569 -25.57 12.72 35.16
CA CYS A 569 -26.66 12.06 35.90
C CYS A 569 -27.91 11.91 35.01
N PRO A 570 -28.51 10.71 34.90
CA PRO A 570 -29.71 10.52 34.08
C PRO A 570 -30.89 11.38 34.53
N SER A 571 -31.76 11.76 33.58
CA SER A 571 -32.90 12.63 33.84
C SER A 571 -33.86 12.03 34.89
N GLU A 572 -34.06 10.71 34.87
CA GLU A 572 -34.85 9.98 35.85
C GLU A 572 -34.26 10.12 37.28
N CYS A 573 -32.93 10.08 37.42
CA CYS A 573 -32.29 10.28 38.73
C CYS A 573 -32.52 11.68 39.27
N VAL A 574 -32.45 12.69 38.41
CA VAL A 574 -32.70 14.08 38.80
C VAL A 574 -34.15 14.24 39.28
N GLN A 575 -35.11 13.60 38.60
CA GLN A 575 -36.52 13.60 39.02
C GLN A 575 -36.73 12.85 40.34
N LYS A 576 -36.15 11.65 40.48
CA LYS A 576 -36.20 10.84 41.70
C LYS A 576 -35.66 11.62 42.91
N ARG A 577 -34.51 12.27 42.75
CA ARG A 577 -33.88 13.10 43.79
C ARG A 577 -34.80 14.23 44.24
N ARG A 578 -35.41 14.96 43.30
CA ARG A 578 -36.38 16.03 43.62
C ARG A 578 -37.56 15.48 44.41
N GLY A 579 -38.14 14.38 43.96
CA GLY A 579 -39.27 13.74 44.65
C GLY A 579 -38.91 13.25 46.06
N GLU A 580 -37.70 12.71 46.26
CA GLU A 580 -37.20 12.30 47.58
C GLU A 580 -36.93 13.49 48.50
N ALA A 581 -36.36 14.59 47.97
CA ALA A 581 -36.14 15.83 48.72
C ALA A 581 -37.45 16.47 49.18
N ASP A 582 -38.48 16.48 48.31
CA ASP A 582 -39.80 17.01 48.66
C ASP A 582 -40.49 16.16 49.75
N ARG A 583 -40.26 14.84 49.73
CA ARG A 583 -40.83 13.89 50.71
C ARG A 583 -40.12 13.88 52.05
N SER A 584 -38.81 14.14 52.08
CA SER A 584 -38.04 14.06 53.33
C SER A 584 -38.42 15.14 54.34
N ALA A 585 -39.30 16.09 53.97
CA ALA A 585 -39.79 17.19 54.81
C ALA A 585 -38.67 17.94 55.53
N THR A 586 -37.45 17.84 54.99
CA THR A 586 -36.28 18.49 55.54
C THR A 586 -36.48 19.96 55.27
N LYS A 587 -36.95 20.69 56.28
CA LYS A 587 -37.01 22.14 56.20
C LYS A 587 -35.59 22.60 55.94
N CYS A 588 -35.32 23.08 54.73
CA CYS A 588 -34.18 23.93 54.47
C CYS A 588 -34.35 25.14 55.38
N GLN A 589 -33.78 25.06 56.58
CA GLN A 589 -33.57 26.22 57.41
C GLN A 589 -32.37 26.92 56.82
N ASP A 590 -32.64 28.02 56.14
CA ASP A 590 -31.61 29.03 55.96
C ASP A 590 -31.00 29.25 57.35
N GLN A 591 -29.70 29.03 57.48
CA GLN A 591 -29.03 29.47 58.69
C GLN A 591 -29.32 30.96 58.82
N LEU A 592 -30.05 31.33 59.86
CA LEU A 592 -30.30 32.72 60.21
C LEU A 592 -28.94 33.39 60.40
N LEU A 593 -28.47 34.03 59.33
CA LEU A 593 -27.33 34.91 59.39
C LEU A 593 -27.76 36.02 60.36
N ASN A 594 -27.17 36.04 61.55
CA ASN A 594 -27.49 37.02 62.58
C ASN A 594 -27.27 38.42 61.98
N LEU A 595 -28.35 39.13 61.65
CA LEU A 595 -28.34 40.37 60.87
C LEU A 595 -27.45 41.46 61.48
N THR A 596 -27.24 41.43 62.80
CA THR A 596 -26.33 42.32 63.53
C THR A 596 -24.85 42.03 63.26
N ALA A 597 -24.47 40.81 62.87
CA ALA A 597 -23.13 40.46 62.42
C ALA A 597 -22.88 40.77 60.92
N ILE A 598 -23.96 40.90 60.13
CA ILE A 598 -23.89 41.18 58.69
C ILE A 598 -23.46 42.63 58.43
N TYR A 599 -24.06 43.59 59.14
CA TYR A 599 -23.78 45.02 58.97
C TYR A 599 -22.44 45.48 59.56
N ALA A 600 -21.83 44.69 60.44
CA ALA A 600 -20.55 45.00 61.07
C ALA A 600 -19.37 44.29 60.38
N LYS A 601 -19.12 44.53 59.07
CA LYS A 601 -17.99 43.93 58.30
C LYS A 601 -17.88 42.39 58.36
N GLY A 602 -18.83 41.68 58.97
CA GLY A 602 -18.71 40.29 59.41
C GLY A 602 -19.41 39.27 58.51
N ALA A 603 -20.36 39.67 57.67
CA ALA A 603 -20.98 38.76 56.69
C ALA A 603 -19.99 38.27 55.64
N GLN A 604 -19.14 39.16 55.11
CA GLN A 604 -18.03 38.75 54.24
C GLN A 604 -17.05 37.84 54.98
N VAL A 605 -16.78 38.08 56.27
CA VAL A 605 -15.84 37.26 57.06
C VAL A 605 -16.42 35.88 57.39
N LEU A 606 -17.73 35.78 57.67
CA LEU A 606 -18.44 34.51 57.91
C LEU A 606 -18.62 33.70 56.61
N TRP A 607 -18.93 34.36 55.50
CA TRP A 607 -18.93 33.73 54.18
C TRP A 607 -17.52 33.29 53.76
N ARG A 608 -16.50 34.13 53.99
CA ARG A 608 -15.08 33.82 53.73
C ARG A 608 -14.57 32.66 54.58
N ARG A 609 -14.78 32.69 55.91
CA ARG A 609 -14.30 31.64 56.83
C ARG A 609 -15.14 30.37 56.81
N GLY A 610 -16.43 30.49 56.51
CA GLY A 610 -17.39 29.38 56.54
C GLY A 610 -17.72 28.88 55.15
N GLY A 611 -18.42 29.66 54.32
CA GLY A 611 -18.95 29.23 53.02
C GLY A 611 -17.88 28.90 51.98
N ALA A 612 -16.99 29.83 51.66
CA ALA A 612 -15.99 29.67 50.60
C ALA A 612 -14.86 28.72 51.01
N VAL A 613 -14.39 28.78 52.25
CA VAL A 613 -13.44 27.79 52.80
C VAL A 613 -14.05 26.40 52.92
N THR A 614 -15.34 26.27 53.27
CA THR A 614 -16.02 24.95 53.28
C THR A 614 -16.30 24.46 51.87
N LEU A 615 -16.63 25.33 50.90
CA LEU A 615 -16.76 24.94 49.48
C LEU A 615 -15.42 24.51 48.90
N ARG A 616 -14.34 25.25 49.17
CA ARG A 616 -12.98 24.87 48.82
C ARG A 616 -12.59 23.56 49.50
N ALA A 617 -12.86 23.42 50.80
CA ALA A 617 -12.64 22.18 51.53
C ALA A 617 -13.53 21.05 51.01
N LEU A 618 -14.76 21.29 50.56
CA LEU A 618 -15.62 20.27 49.94
C LEU A 618 -15.05 19.85 48.59
N PHE A 619 -14.61 20.80 47.76
CA PHE A 619 -13.98 20.49 46.48
C PHE A 619 -12.67 19.71 46.68
N THR A 620 -11.90 20.04 47.72
CA THR A 620 -10.58 19.43 48.00
C THR A 620 -10.68 18.12 48.82
N GLN A 621 -11.54 18.04 49.84
CA GLN A 621 -11.71 16.87 50.73
C GLN A 621 -12.59 15.78 50.12
N ARG A 622 -13.53 16.11 49.22
CA ARG A 622 -14.37 15.12 48.52
C ARG A 622 -13.81 14.74 47.14
N GLY A 623 -12.59 15.18 46.79
CA GLY A 623 -11.88 14.74 45.58
C GLY A 623 -12.41 15.30 44.26
N TYR A 624 -13.04 16.48 44.24
CA TYR A 624 -13.39 17.17 43.00
C TYR A 624 -12.15 17.88 42.45
N ILE A 625 -11.35 17.17 41.65
CA ILE A 625 -10.15 17.72 41.00
C ILE A 625 -10.60 18.54 39.79
N SER A 626 -10.85 19.83 40.00
CA SER A 626 -11.11 20.78 38.93
C SER A 626 -10.49 22.13 39.32
N GLU A 627 -9.49 22.55 38.56
CA GLU A 627 -8.87 23.87 38.74
C GLU A 627 -9.91 24.98 38.61
N SER A 628 -10.91 24.82 37.73
CA SER A 628 -11.96 25.81 37.54
C SER A 628 -12.93 25.94 38.72
N LEU A 629 -13.31 24.82 39.37
CA LEU A 629 -14.12 24.87 40.59
C LEU A 629 -13.32 25.34 41.80
N THR A 630 -12.04 24.98 41.87
CA THR A 630 -11.12 25.46 42.92
C THR A 630 -10.86 26.96 42.78
N ALA A 631 -10.63 27.45 41.55
CA ALA A 631 -10.47 28.86 41.23
C ALA A 631 -11.78 29.64 41.43
N LEU A 632 -12.95 29.02 41.17
CA LEU A 632 -14.23 29.60 41.52
C LEU A 632 -14.38 29.73 43.04
N ALA A 633 -14.08 28.69 43.82
CA ALA A 633 -14.10 28.76 45.27
C ALA A 633 -13.14 29.83 45.82
N GLN A 634 -11.93 29.94 45.27
CA GLN A 634 -10.97 30.98 45.62
C GLN A 634 -11.49 32.39 45.29
N ARG A 635 -12.10 32.58 44.12
CA ARG A 635 -12.75 33.86 43.78
C ARG A 635 -13.94 34.15 44.69
N MET A 636 -14.69 33.13 45.11
CA MET A 636 -15.77 33.29 46.09
C MET A 636 -15.27 33.71 47.49
N GLU A 637 -14.00 33.43 47.83
CA GLU A 637 -13.35 33.98 49.03
C GLU A 637 -13.16 35.49 48.88
N THR A 638 -12.66 35.99 47.75
CA THR A 638 -12.36 37.42 47.59
C THR A 638 -13.60 38.25 47.23
N GLU A 639 -14.41 37.77 46.29
CA GLU A 639 -15.51 38.50 45.64
C GLU A 639 -16.89 38.10 46.20
N GLY A 640 -16.98 37.10 47.09
CA GLY A 640 -18.25 36.63 47.63
C GLY A 640 -19.08 35.83 46.62
N CYS A 641 -20.41 35.78 46.78
CA CYS A 641 -21.31 35.05 45.87
C CYS A 641 -21.27 35.58 44.42
N ASP A 642 -20.87 36.82 44.20
CA ASP A 642 -20.82 37.47 42.89
C ASP A 642 -19.78 36.82 41.96
N ALA A 643 -18.78 36.13 42.52
CA ALA A 643 -17.82 35.32 41.77
C ALA A 643 -18.51 34.23 40.94
N VAL A 644 -19.70 33.75 41.36
CA VAL A 644 -20.45 32.72 40.63
C VAL A 644 -21.06 33.29 39.35
N ALA A 645 -21.51 34.54 39.37
CA ALA A 645 -22.02 35.22 38.17
C ALA A 645 -20.91 35.51 37.13
N HIS A 646 -19.66 35.68 37.60
CA HIS A 646 -18.48 35.97 36.77
C HIS A 646 -17.53 34.77 36.60
N GLY A 647 -17.93 33.59 37.10
CA GLY A 647 -17.12 32.38 37.16
C GLY A 647 -17.04 31.58 35.86
N ASP A 648 -17.50 32.17 34.75
CA ASP A 648 -17.59 31.56 33.42
C ASP A 648 -18.27 30.17 33.43
N VAL A 649 -17.71 29.15 32.75
CA VAL A 649 -18.30 27.80 32.67
C VAL A 649 -18.55 27.19 34.06
N ALA A 650 -17.60 27.34 35.00
CA ALA A 650 -17.73 26.81 36.35
C ALA A 650 -18.84 27.51 37.16
N GLY A 651 -18.99 28.83 36.98
CA GLY A 651 -20.08 29.59 37.57
C GLY A 651 -21.45 29.18 37.02
N ARG A 652 -21.53 28.95 35.69
CA ARG A 652 -22.72 28.40 35.04
C ARG A 652 -23.05 26.99 35.55
N ASP A 653 -22.09 26.08 35.60
CA ASP A 653 -22.32 24.73 36.08
C ASP A 653 -22.82 24.70 37.54
N PHE A 654 -22.27 25.58 38.38
CA PHE A 654 -22.67 25.74 39.78
C PHE A 654 -24.09 26.33 39.92
N CYS A 655 -24.51 27.29 39.07
CA CYS A 655 -25.77 28.04 39.25
C CYS A 655 -26.90 27.81 38.20
N VAL A 656 -26.74 26.96 37.18
CA VAL A 656 -27.79 26.79 36.16
C VAL A 656 -29.03 26.12 36.75
N GLY A 657 -30.12 26.90 36.89
CA GLY A 657 -31.42 26.44 37.37
C GLY A 657 -32.39 27.53 37.84
N ASN A 658 -31.95 28.78 38.08
CA ASN A 658 -32.86 29.87 38.41
C ASN A 658 -32.45 31.16 37.71
N SER A 659 -33.07 31.44 36.57
CA SER A 659 -32.97 32.75 35.90
C SER A 659 -33.29 33.91 36.85
N MET A 660 -34.11 33.69 37.88
CA MET A 660 -34.45 34.71 38.90
C MET A 660 -33.26 35.23 39.71
N LEU A 661 -32.19 34.46 39.92
CA LEU A 661 -31.02 34.91 40.70
C LEU A 661 -30.14 35.86 39.90
N LEU A 662 -29.94 35.59 38.60
CA LEU A 662 -29.20 36.47 37.70
C LEU A 662 -29.94 37.80 37.49
N THR A 663 -31.27 37.77 37.36
CA THR A 663 -32.08 38.99 37.18
C THR A 663 -32.14 39.84 38.45
N ARG A 664 -32.11 39.25 39.65
CA ARG A 664 -32.05 40.02 40.92
C ARG A 664 -30.69 40.66 41.17
N MET A 665 -29.59 40.01 40.79
CA MET A 665 -28.24 40.60 40.95
C MET A 665 -27.98 41.74 39.95
N LEU A 666 -28.47 41.63 38.71
CA LEU A 666 -28.33 42.70 37.71
C LEU A 666 -29.36 43.85 37.89
N GLY A 667 -30.42 43.63 38.68
CA GLY A 667 -31.52 44.59 38.87
C GLY A 667 -31.34 45.63 39.98
N GLN A 668 -30.24 45.62 40.74
CA GLN A 668 -29.93 46.64 41.76
C GLN A 668 -28.76 47.55 41.33
N GLN A 669 -28.88 48.24 40.20
CA GLN A 669 -28.14 49.48 39.98
C GLN A 669 -29.00 50.67 40.41
N HIS A 670 -28.70 51.20 41.59
CA HIS A 670 -29.20 52.48 42.06
C HIS A 670 -28.80 53.60 41.09
N SER A 671 -29.80 54.37 40.68
CA SER A 671 -29.72 55.67 40.01
C SER A 671 -28.82 56.67 40.77
N PRO A 672 -27.97 57.48 40.08
CA PRO A 672 -27.18 58.50 40.74
C PRO A 672 -28.00 59.79 40.92
N PHE A 673 -28.03 60.29 42.15
CA PHE A 673 -28.37 61.67 42.46
C PHE A 673 -27.28 62.60 41.92
N SER A 674 -27.69 63.61 41.16
CA SER A 674 -26.94 64.85 40.92
C SER A 674 -26.66 65.58 42.25
N PRO A 675 -25.57 66.37 42.35
CA PRO A 675 -25.78 67.81 42.15
C PRO A 675 -24.62 68.57 41.46
N SER A 676 -25.06 69.70 40.91
CA SER A 676 -24.36 70.91 40.46
C SER A 676 -23.20 71.42 41.33
N ALA A 677 -22.09 71.78 40.68
CA ALA A 677 -21.42 73.10 40.64
C ALA A 677 -20.00 72.93 40.08
#